data_AF-E8N8K9-F1
#
_entry.id   AF-E8N8K9-F1
#
_cell.length_a   1.000
_cell.length_b   1.000
_cell.length_c   1.000
_cell.angle_alpha   90.00
_cell.angle_beta   90.00
_cell.angle_gamma   90.00
#
_symmetry.space_group_name_H-M   'P 1'
#
loop_
_entity.id
_entity.type
_entity.pdbx_description
1 polymer ?
#
loop_
_entity_poly.entity_id
_entity_poly.type
_entity_poly.pdbx_seq_one_letter_code
_entity_poly.pdbx_strand_id
1 'polypeptide(L)'
;MQSTHPRPRGLRRGLLAGLCALGITATGLAVPTAAFADDVPAPTARYDMSHSGSTLLDVSGNGRNATLSGLTDASFVDAGGDSVLRFQKNGYAALPQGLVTGSDNDFTVEYTVTTATAQAQFGWVIGDGFGSWNTTALGNYVFVNPRSQESSYSNQVLGGIRVKSGSSNGETRIPAGGGLNPGFTTLTLVGSGNTLTLYRDGSSIGTVTHSLSMSNIVPTGKTLGYLGRSLYSSDPLLQADVTDVKFWDSSLTPAQVQASMPTAAAKKSTTDGLLRIDLPAILRGSNTSLTAVSANLSLPASADNVPLTWSSSNTAIVSDAGVVTRPSGNSQTVTLTATTGVGTTLAFPVTVLGQGPSADLDAISVPSRVTENLPLPAVGSANGSAVTWTSSDPAAISGTDASYSAPAVGAADPFRGAGVIARPAYGTGDKTVTLTAHATLGGSTVDRTYAVTLAEQARSAPDAGYAAAYFKSDSDEKIYQAATSGNDFFTFSAVNGGAPTISSSSDTRGLRDPFVLRSHFDDKYYMVATDLCISCGTSWGASQSAGSLKIEVWESTDLVHWSRTNGVDTGITVNRPEAGMTWAPEAYWDDALQSYVVFFSSRLYGNTAHSNTDKLYSRVFSVLTRDFKTFTYPPNSWQDTGFARIDSTVTKIGDTYYRFTKNEESNAAGTLEAGKDIFLEKSKVLTAPTTSSNWSGDPSTTWQLVDTNMTTPKTSQAGEGPEIIKLNAGDPNNTSGDAYAFLVDNYGSGGYRAFLTTGSAIASSTQTDRLSQRSSWAVRAPGGLPASPRHGAFVSVPQTVLSAMKDWTNVQAVASTTALETTATSATATVTAADGGQVAGTVTFSRGSWTSTVPVTGGRATTDVPAGSGTLTAHYDGYSDGLVSPSSATATLPKRSQTVTLAPIADQVVGAADAPVTASASSGLPVALSTTGPCSIVNGAVHVTGAGTCTVTAAQAGDDVYDAATPVQRSFVATVPLAAPTVVVSSRCAVGKPVLTVQGTNRAGVTVTFDIATPLGSTSVNGVASGKTTSAVFTGRSGSLSAGSVTVTATAKVDGVSTRSTTTAAYPARTCG
;
A
#
# COMPACT_ATOMS: atom_id res chain seq x y z
N MET A 1 -17.27 33.09 45.97
CA MET A 1 -17.08 34.18 46.97
C MET A 1 -16.71 35.46 46.22
N GLN A 2 -16.89 36.63 46.84
CA GLN A 2 -16.36 37.99 46.55
C GLN A 2 -15.39 38.17 45.34
N SER A 3 -15.37 39.26 44.54
CA SER A 3 -16.20 40.47 44.30
C SER A 3 -15.53 41.29 43.15
N THR A 4 -16.03 42.32 42.44
CA THR A 4 -17.26 43.16 42.44
C THR A 4 -17.52 43.76 41.03
N HIS A 5 -18.67 44.38 40.78
CA HIS A 5 -18.93 45.37 39.70
C HIS A 5 -18.24 46.75 39.98
N PRO A 6 -18.17 47.76 39.06
CA PRO A 6 -19.03 48.04 37.89
C PRO A 6 -18.33 48.61 36.61
N ARG A 7 -19.14 49.20 35.68
CA ARG A 7 -18.74 50.14 34.60
C ARG A 7 -18.23 51.50 35.19
N PRO A 8 -17.91 52.60 34.44
CA PRO A 8 -17.81 52.87 32.99
C PRO A 8 -16.60 53.78 32.58
N ARG A 9 -16.69 54.47 31.43
CA ARG A 9 -15.96 55.71 31.00
C ARG A 9 -14.51 55.55 30.51
N GLY A 10 -14.05 56.53 29.73
CA GLY A 10 -12.67 56.73 29.27
C GLY A 10 -12.33 58.22 29.13
N LEU A 11 -11.05 58.57 28.96
CA LEU A 11 -10.58 59.97 28.78
C LEU A 11 -9.14 60.06 28.22
N ARG A 12 -8.96 60.99 27.28
CA ARG A 12 -7.76 61.83 26.95
C ARG A 12 -6.32 61.44 27.38
N ARG A 13 -5.43 61.57 26.37
CA ARG A 13 -4.12 62.29 26.34
C ARG A 13 -2.86 61.74 27.04
N GLY A 14 -1.80 61.68 26.23
CA GLY A 14 -0.38 61.99 26.53
C GLY A 14 0.35 62.06 25.18
N LEU A 15 1.04 63.11 24.70
CA LEU A 15 1.60 64.35 25.25
C LEU A 15 2.99 64.22 25.91
N LEU A 16 4.03 64.31 25.09
CA LEU A 16 5.31 65.07 25.20
C LEU A 16 5.97 64.91 23.80
N ALA A 17 6.64 65.83 23.10
CA ALA A 17 7.28 67.14 23.31
C ALA A 17 8.78 67.02 22.93
N GLY A 18 9.21 67.74 21.88
CA GLY A 18 10.58 67.72 21.36
C GLY A 18 10.84 68.95 20.48
N LEU A 19 11.52 69.94 21.06
CA LEU A 19 11.95 71.21 20.45
C LEU A 19 13.25 70.98 19.61
N CYS A 20 13.71 71.85 18.69
CA CYS A 20 13.28 73.20 18.28
C CYS A 20 13.83 73.61 16.90
N ALA A 21 13.68 74.92 16.59
CA ALA A 21 14.52 75.77 15.74
C ALA A 21 14.19 75.85 14.23
N LEU A 22 13.50 76.94 13.87
CA LEU A 22 13.41 77.46 12.50
C LEU A 22 14.70 78.24 12.16
N GLY A 23 15.13 78.16 10.90
CA GLY A 23 16.01 79.13 10.27
C GLY A 23 15.27 79.88 9.17
N ILE A 24 14.66 81.04 9.47
CA ILE A 24 13.97 81.86 8.47
C ILE A 24 15.01 82.75 7.77
N THR A 25 15.22 82.55 6.47
CA THR A 25 15.90 83.50 5.59
C THR A 25 14.88 84.21 4.69
N ALA A 26 14.43 85.39 5.13
CA ALA A 26 13.59 86.25 4.32
C ALA A 26 14.41 86.88 3.19
N THR A 27 14.36 86.29 2.00
CA THR A 27 14.76 86.94 0.75
C THR A 27 13.51 87.41 0.00
N GLY A 28 13.65 88.50 -0.77
CA GLY A 28 12.52 89.31 -1.18
C GLY A 28 11.51 88.60 -2.08
N LEU A 29 10.23 88.94 -1.91
CA LEU A 29 9.17 88.68 -2.88
C LEU A 29 9.44 89.48 -4.16
N ALA A 30 10.32 88.96 -5.01
CA ALA A 30 10.11 89.08 -6.43
C ALA A 30 8.82 88.30 -6.72
N VAL A 31 7.69 89.01 -6.78
CA VAL A 31 6.49 88.49 -7.44
C VAL A 31 6.94 88.12 -8.84
N PRO A 32 6.87 86.85 -9.28
CA PRO A 32 7.04 86.57 -10.69
C PRO A 32 5.92 87.32 -11.39
N THR A 33 6.28 88.34 -12.16
CA THR A 33 5.42 88.85 -13.23
C THR A 33 4.91 87.62 -13.95
N ALA A 34 3.59 87.42 -13.98
CA ALA A 34 3.03 86.33 -14.75
C ALA A 34 3.50 86.53 -16.19
N ALA A 35 4.49 85.74 -16.61
CA ALA A 35 4.81 85.61 -18.01
C ALA A 35 3.52 85.09 -18.61
N PHE A 36 2.87 85.94 -19.42
CA PHE A 36 1.81 85.46 -20.29
C PHE A 36 2.40 84.27 -21.04
N ALA A 37 1.69 83.14 -21.05
CA ALA A 37 2.10 82.04 -21.91
C ALA A 37 2.14 82.62 -23.33
N ASP A 38 3.32 82.67 -23.95
CA ASP A 38 3.47 83.13 -25.33
C ASP A 38 2.46 82.35 -26.18
N ASP A 39 1.56 83.06 -26.86
CA ASP A 39 0.49 82.44 -27.62
C ASP A 39 1.13 81.49 -28.64
N VAL A 40 0.82 80.20 -28.52
CA VAL A 40 1.47 79.15 -29.33
C VAL A 40 0.77 79.18 -30.69
N PRO A 41 1.50 79.46 -31.80
CA PRO A 41 0.90 79.48 -33.13
C PRO A 41 0.15 78.18 -33.41
N ALA A 42 -0.98 78.25 -34.10
CA ALA A 42 -1.71 77.04 -34.47
C ALA A 42 -0.81 76.12 -35.33
N PRO A 43 -0.69 74.82 -35.00
CA PRO A 43 0.15 73.90 -35.75
C PRO A 43 -0.36 73.70 -37.17
N THR A 44 0.56 73.55 -38.12
CA THR A 44 0.26 73.28 -39.53
C THR A 44 -0.33 71.90 -39.75
N ALA A 45 0.00 70.94 -38.89
CA ALA A 45 -0.75 69.71 -38.68
C ALA A 45 -0.55 69.22 -37.24
N ARG A 46 -1.54 68.51 -36.68
CA ARG A 46 -1.42 67.78 -35.42
C ARG A 46 -2.00 66.38 -35.59
N TYR A 47 -1.25 65.36 -35.20
CA TYR A 47 -1.70 63.98 -35.14
C TYR A 47 -1.69 63.53 -33.67
N ASP A 48 -2.87 63.35 -33.07
CA ASP A 48 -3.07 62.77 -31.72
C ASP A 48 -3.22 61.24 -31.76
N MET A 49 -2.61 60.65 -32.79
CA MET A 49 -2.71 59.26 -33.23
C MET A 49 -4.12 58.74 -33.55
N SER A 50 -5.18 59.56 -33.52
CA SER A 50 -6.50 59.14 -34.01
C SER A 50 -6.44 58.76 -35.50
N HIS A 51 -7.12 57.66 -35.87
CA HIS A 51 -7.03 57.07 -37.21
C HIS A 51 -8.39 56.64 -37.76
N SER A 52 -8.44 56.41 -39.08
CA SER A 52 -9.59 55.83 -39.77
C SER A 52 -9.11 55.02 -40.97
N GLY A 53 -9.16 53.69 -40.85
CA GLY A 53 -8.59 52.78 -41.84
C GLY A 53 -7.10 53.07 -42.07
N SER A 54 -6.70 53.24 -43.34
CA SER A 54 -5.31 53.59 -43.72
C SER A 54 -4.98 55.08 -43.57
N THR A 55 -5.66 55.82 -42.69
CA THR A 55 -5.52 57.28 -42.55
C THR A 55 -5.23 57.68 -41.11
N LEU A 56 -4.15 58.41 -40.88
CA LEU A 56 -3.87 59.10 -39.62
C LEU A 56 -4.42 60.53 -39.70
N LEU A 57 -5.25 60.92 -38.74
CA LEU A 57 -6.07 62.12 -38.84
C LEU A 57 -5.33 63.37 -38.36
N ASP A 58 -5.41 64.45 -39.15
CA ASP A 58 -4.94 65.78 -38.74
C ASP A 58 -6.03 66.51 -37.95
N VAL A 59 -5.86 66.57 -36.63
CA VAL A 59 -6.76 67.23 -35.68
C VAL A 59 -6.45 68.72 -35.49
N SER A 60 -5.53 69.32 -36.26
CA SER A 60 -5.34 70.78 -36.27
C SER A 60 -6.48 71.53 -36.98
N GLY A 61 -7.30 70.83 -37.76
CA GLY A 61 -8.36 71.40 -38.61
C GLY A 61 -7.89 71.80 -40.02
N ASN A 62 -6.60 71.64 -40.35
CA ASN A 62 -6.06 71.92 -41.68
C ASN A 62 -6.31 70.80 -42.71
N GLY A 63 -6.80 69.64 -42.27
CA GLY A 63 -7.17 68.50 -43.13
C GLY A 63 -5.98 67.73 -43.71
N ARG A 64 -4.77 67.93 -43.16
CA ARG A 64 -3.51 67.38 -43.68
C ARG A 64 -3.26 65.95 -43.17
N ASN A 65 -4.21 65.06 -43.41
CA ASN A 65 -4.16 63.66 -43.00
C ASN A 65 -2.94 62.92 -43.59
N ALA A 66 -2.28 62.07 -42.79
CA ALA A 66 -1.16 61.25 -43.24
C ALA A 66 -1.63 59.83 -43.62
N THR A 67 -0.94 59.19 -44.58
CA THR A 67 -1.34 57.86 -45.10
C THR A 67 -0.59 56.74 -44.38
N LEU A 68 -1.31 55.83 -43.72
CA LEU A 68 -0.75 54.68 -43.01
C LEU A 68 -0.40 53.55 -43.98
N SER A 69 0.74 52.89 -43.75
CA SER A 69 1.23 51.76 -44.54
C SER A 69 1.79 50.67 -43.60
N GLY A 70 1.22 49.47 -43.64
CA GLY A 70 1.63 48.34 -42.78
C GLY A 70 1.10 48.38 -41.33
N LEU A 71 0.44 49.49 -40.96
CA LEU A 71 -0.22 49.69 -39.68
C LEU A 71 -1.72 49.36 -39.82
N THR A 72 -2.32 48.84 -38.75
CA THR A 72 -3.73 48.39 -38.69
C THR A 72 -4.36 48.81 -37.36
N ASP A 73 -5.66 48.57 -37.15
CA ASP A 73 -6.33 48.90 -35.88
C ASP A 73 -5.63 48.29 -34.65
N ALA A 74 -5.04 47.10 -34.78
CA ALA A 74 -4.25 46.44 -33.73
C ALA A 74 -2.87 47.09 -33.46
N SER A 75 -2.48 48.10 -34.26
CA SER A 75 -1.32 48.96 -34.00
C SER A 75 -1.67 50.16 -33.11
N PHE A 76 -2.95 50.38 -32.78
CA PHE A 76 -3.41 51.47 -31.92
C PHE A 76 -3.97 50.91 -30.61
N VAL A 77 -3.72 51.59 -29.49
CA VAL A 77 -4.33 51.27 -28.18
C VAL A 77 -4.86 52.54 -27.51
N ASP A 78 -5.93 52.40 -26.72
CA ASP A 78 -6.31 53.39 -25.71
C ASP A 78 -5.40 53.19 -24.50
N ALA A 79 -4.57 54.18 -24.21
CA ALA A 79 -3.71 54.19 -23.03
C ALA A 79 -4.14 55.30 -22.07
N GLY A 80 -5.20 55.05 -21.29
CA GLY A 80 -5.65 55.98 -20.25
C GLY A 80 -6.41 57.19 -20.78
N GLY A 81 -7.05 57.06 -21.94
CA GLY A 81 -7.84 58.10 -22.63
C GLY A 81 -7.16 58.66 -23.89
N ASP A 82 -5.84 58.50 -24.04
CA ASP A 82 -5.11 58.91 -25.24
C ASP A 82 -5.02 57.75 -26.24
N SER A 83 -5.07 58.06 -27.54
CA SER A 83 -4.67 57.10 -28.57
C SER A 83 -3.15 56.99 -28.64
N VAL A 84 -2.64 55.76 -28.68
CA VAL A 84 -1.22 55.47 -28.82
C VAL A 84 -1.00 54.57 -30.02
N LEU A 85 -0.21 55.05 -30.98
CA LEU A 85 0.26 54.27 -32.12
C LEU A 85 1.54 53.53 -31.73
N ARG A 86 1.43 52.20 -31.63
CA ARG A 86 2.53 51.27 -31.38
C ARG A 86 3.21 50.88 -32.69
N PHE A 87 4.36 51.48 -33.00
CA PHE A 87 5.18 51.03 -34.13
C PHE A 87 5.95 49.78 -33.70
N GLN A 88 5.82 48.69 -34.47
CA GLN A 88 6.43 47.39 -34.18
C GLN A 88 7.29 46.90 -35.36
N LYS A 89 7.98 47.82 -36.04
CA LYS A 89 8.76 47.59 -37.28
C LYS A 89 7.92 47.08 -38.47
N ASN A 90 6.60 47.13 -38.33
CA ASN A 90 5.58 46.62 -39.25
C ASN A 90 5.10 47.67 -40.27
N GLY A 91 5.21 48.97 -39.95
CA GLY A 91 4.67 50.02 -40.79
C GLY A 91 5.13 51.44 -40.45
N TYR A 92 4.57 52.41 -41.16
CA TYR A 92 4.91 53.84 -41.09
C TYR A 92 3.73 54.70 -41.58
N ALA A 93 3.78 56.02 -41.33
CA ALA A 93 2.86 56.99 -41.96
C ALA A 93 3.61 57.90 -42.94
N ALA A 94 3.06 58.11 -44.13
CA ALA A 94 3.56 59.06 -45.12
C ALA A 94 2.92 60.44 -44.88
N LEU A 95 3.78 61.43 -44.62
CA LEU A 95 3.38 62.81 -44.29
C LEU A 95 3.04 63.59 -45.57
N PRO A 96 1.90 64.31 -45.62
CA PRO A 96 1.53 65.09 -46.80
C PRO A 96 2.31 66.41 -46.88
N GLN A 97 2.23 67.06 -48.04
CA GLN A 97 2.82 68.39 -48.25
C GLN A 97 2.17 69.50 -47.41
N GLY A 98 2.95 70.55 -47.13
CA GLY A 98 2.48 71.77 -46.47
C GLY A 98 2.47 71.76 -44.94
N LEU A 99 2.99 70.70 -44.30
CA LEU A 99 3.33 70.71 -42.87
C LEU A 99 4.51 71.66 -42.59
N VAL A 100 5.52 71.61 -43.48
CA VAL A 100 6.69 72.49 -43.53
C VAL A 100 6.98 72.78 -45.00
N THR A 101 7.49 73.97 -45.32
CA THR A 101 7.82 74.42 -46.67
C THR A 101 9.31 74.79 -46.79
N GLY A 102 9.73 75.21 -47.98
CA GLY A 102 11.12 75.51 -48.31
C GLY A 102 11.39 76.99 -48.60
N SER A 103 10.56 77.91 -48.10
CA SER A 103 10.74 79.37 -48.27
C SER A 103 12.01 79.90 -47.60
N ASP A 104 12.33 79.31 -46.46
CA ASP A 104 13.41 79.70 -45.57
C ASP A 104 13.90 78.43 -44.83
N ASN A 105 14.16 78.49 -43.52
CA ASN A 105 14.63 77.38 -42.68
C ASN A 105 13.87 77.28 -41.34
N ASP A 106 12.82 78.07 -41.15
CA ASP A 106 12.13 78.23 -39.88
C ASP A 106 11.00 77.21 -39.77
N PHE A 107 11.19 76.17 -38.95
CA PHE A 107 10.21 75.11 -38.77
C PHE A 107 10.27 74.56 -37.35
N THR A 108 9.18 73.93 -36.90
CA THR A 108 9.19 73.18 -35.64
C THR A 108 8.48 71.84 -35.83
N VAL A 109 9.06 70.76 -35.29
CA VAL A 109 8.39 69.46 -35.19
C VAL A 109 8.47 68.95 -33.75
N GLU A 110 7.32 68.74 -33.13
CA GLU A 110 7.17 68.15 -31.79
C GLU A 110 6.69 66.70 -31.92
N TYR A 111 7.26 65.80 -31.12
CA TYR A 111 7.12 64.35 -31.25
C TYR A 111 7.14 63.69 -29.86
N THR A 112 5.98 63.25 -29.36
CA THR A 112 5.84 62.61 -28.04
C THR A 112 5.86 61.09 -28.16
N VAL A 113 6.89 60.48 -27.58
CA VAL A 113 7.34 59.11 -27.85
C VAL A 113 7.90 58.41 -26.60
N THR A 114 7.75 57.08 -26.50
CA THR A 114 8.60 56.22 -25.66
C THR A 114 9.21 55.09 -26.49
N THR A 115 10.45 54.69 -26.17
CA THR A 115 11.00 53.40 -26.64
C THR A 115 12.16 52.91 -25.78
N ALA A 116 12.16 51.60 -25.51
CA ALA A 116 13.31 50.88 -24.98
C ALA A 116 14.32 50.48 -26.08
N THR A 117 13.94 50.58 -27.36
CA THR A 117 14.72 50.08 -28.51
C THR A 117 15.70 51.13 -29.02
N ALA A 118 17.00 50.90 -28.82
CA ALA A 118 18.06 51.70 -29.42
C ALA A 118 18.43 51.13 -30.80
N GLN A 119 18.10 51.83 -31.90
CA GLN A 119 18.37 51.38 -33.28
C GLN A 119 18.65 52.54 -34.25
N ALA A 120 19.11 52.23 -35.46
CA ALA A 120 19.15 53.18 -36.58
C ALA A 120 17.74 53.24 -37.19
N GLN A 121 16.89 54.10 -36.64
CA GLN A 121 15.48 54.22 -36.97
C GLN A 121 15.08 55.69 -36.88
N PHE A 122 14.33 56.23 -37.85
CA PHE A 122 13.86 57.62 -37.76
C PHE A 122 12.46 57.62 -37.15
N GLY A 123 12.30 58.39 -36.06
CA GLY A 123 11.00 58.66 -35.46
C GLY A 123 10.15 59.47 -36.44
N TRP A 124 10.74 60.51 -37.02
CA TRP A 124 10.22 61.17 -38.21
C TRP A 124 11.36 61.73 -39.08
N VAL A 125 11.03 61.99 -40.34
CA VAL A 125 11.89 62.63 -41.34
C VAL A 125 11.08 63.52 -42.28
N ILE A 126 11.65 64.66 -42.66
CA ILE A 126 11.21 65.51 -43.77
C ILE A 126 12.26 65.39 -44.88
N GLY A 127 11.84 65.11 -46.11
CA GLY A 127 12.69 64.76 -47.24
C GLY A 127 12.24 63.48 -47.94
N ASP A 128 12.72 63.24 -49.16
CA ASP A 128 12.46 62.03 -49.96
C ASP A 128 13.75 61.40 -50.52
N GLY A 129 13.63 60.46 -51.45
CA GLY A 129 14.76 59.72 -52.04
C GLY A 129 15.31 58.63 -51.12
N PHE A 130 15.02 57.36 -51.44
CA PHE A 130 15.53 56.20 -50.68
C PHE A 130 16.84 55.66 -51.26
N GLY A 131 17.84 55.43 -50.42
CA GLY A 131 19.10 54.82 -50.87
C GLY A 131 20.11 54.52 -49.77
N SER A 132 21.31 54.11 -50.18
CA SER A 132 22.43 53.82 -49.28
C SER A 132 23.20 55.07 -48.87
N TRP A 133 23.96 54.99 -47.77
CA TRP A 133 24.77 56.10 -47.26
C TRP A 133 25.71 56.72 -48.32
N ASN A 134 25.81 58.05 -48.31
CA ASN A 134 26.58 58.87 -49.24
C ASN A 134 26.22 58.77 -50.74
N THR A 135 25.16 58.03 -51.11
CA THR A 135 24.66 58.01 -52.49
C THR A 135 23.86 59.26 -52.83
N THR A 136 23.57 59.44 -54.12
CA THR A 136 22.61 60.41 -54.68
C THR A 136 21.18 59.88 -54.76
N ALA A 137 20.96 58.58 -54.53
CA ALA A 137 19.62 57.98 -54.45
C ALA A 137 18.95 58.26 -53.09
N LEU A 138 19.77 58.27 -52.02
CA LEU A 138 19.42 58.87 -50.74
C LEU A 138 19.30 60.40 -50.92
N GLY A 139 18.10 60.94 -50.76
CA GLY A 139 17.84 62.37 -50.90
C GLY A 139 18.21 63.21 -49.69
N ASN A 140 17.92 64.51 -49.76
CA ASN A 140 18.22 65.47 -48.71
C ASN A 140 17.10 65.46 -47.66
N TYR A 141 17.43 65.64 -46.38
CA TYR A 141 16.45 65.50 -45.30
C TYR A 141 16.80 66.28 -44.03
N VAL A 142 15.81 66.41 -43.14
CA VAL A 142 15.98 66.71 -41.71
C VAL A 142 15.19 65.69 -40.89
N PHE A 143 15.75 65.19 -39.78
CA PHE A 143 15.22 64.02 -39.06
C PHE A 143 15.43 64.07 -37.55
N VAL A 144 14.67 63.22 -36.83
CA VAL A 144 14.94 62.83 -35.44
C VAL A 144 14.83 61.31 -35.28
N ASN A 145 15.89 60.68 -34.78
CA ASN A 145 15.90 59.34 -34.19
C ASN A 145 15.72 59.46 -32.66
N PRO A 146 14.66 58.88 -32.07
CA PRO A 146 14.39 59.03 -30.63
C PRO A 146 15.38 58.29 -29.73
N ARG A 147 16.07 57.25 -30.23
CA ARG A 147 17.03 56.45 -29.47
C ARG A 147 17.99 55.73 -30.41
N SER A 148 19.14 56.33 -30.67
CA SER A 148 20.12 55.80 -31.62
C SER A 148 20.93 54.63 -31.08
N GLN A 149 21.37 53.74 -31.97
CA GLN A 149 22.38 52.70 -31.71
C GLN A 149 23.80 53.11 -32.15
N GLU A 150 23.95 54.22 -32.87
CA GLU A 150 25.26 54.65 -33.36
C GLU A 150 26.22 54.96 -32.21
N SER A 151 27.49 54.60 -32.34
CA SER A 151 28.45 54.63 -31.22
C SER A 151 28.54 55.97 -30.48
N SER A 152 28.48 57.10 -31.18
CA SER A 152 28.54 58.46 -30.61
C SER A 152 27.19 58.98 -30.07
N TYR A 153 26.09 58.29 -30.36
CA TYR A 153 24.72 58.64 -29.95
C TYR A 153 24.02 57.46 -29.25
N SER A 154 24.76 56.49 -28.72
CA SER A 154 24.19 55.24 -28.20
C SER A 154 23.23 55.51 -27.04
N ASN A 155 21.98 55.06 -27.18
CA ASN A 155 20.85 55.35 -26.27
C ASN A 155 20.49 56.84 -26.14
N GLN A 156 21.00 57.71 -27.01
CA GLN A 156 20.69 59.14 -27.04
C GLN A 156 19.75 59.49 -28.19
N VAL A 157 19.10 60.64 -28.07
CA VAL A 157 18.37 61.24 -29.20
C VAL A 157 19.39 61.75 -30.22
N LEU A 158 19.13 61.51 -31.50
CA LEU A 158 19.96 61.97 -32.61
C LEU A 158 19.08 62.75 -33.59
N GLY A 159 19.34 64.04 -33.74
CA GLY A 159 18.75 64.88 -34.78
C GLY A 159 19.80 65.45 -35.72
N GLY A 160 19.42 65.77 -36.95
CA GLY A 160 20.34 66.32 -37.94
C GLY A 160 19.68 66.69 -39.26
N ILE A 161 20.45 67.39 -40.10
CA ILE A 161 20.06 67.92 -41.41
C ILE A 161 21.11 67.56 -42.46
N ARG A 162 20.67 67.12 -43.64
CA ARG A 162 21.53 66.67 -44.75
C ARG A 162 21.15 67.36 -46.05
N VAL A 163 22.16 67.95 -46.71
CA VAL A 163 22.12 68.30 -48.13
C VAL A 163 23.41 67.80 -48.76
N LYS A 164 23.32 66.83 -49.68
CA LYS A 164 24.51 66.20 -50.25
C LYS A 164 25.32 67.20 -51.09
N SER A 165 26.62 67.30 -50.80
CA SER A 165 27.56 68.16 -51.54
C SER A 165 28.82 67.38 -51.94
N GLY A 166 29.03 67.24 -53.25
CA GLY A 166 30.18 66.54 -53.83
C GLY A 166 30.35 65.10 -53.31
N SER A 167 31.58 64.77 -52.90
CA SER A 167 31.95 63.47 -52.33
C SER A 167 31.53 63.29 -50.86
N SER A 168 31.12 64.36 -50.16
CA SER A 168 30.64 64.29 -48.78
C SER A 168 29.20 63.79 -48.72
N ASN A 169 28.81 63.18 -47.58
CA ASN A 169 27.40 62.90 -47.31
C ASN A 169 26.60 64.19 -47.05
N GLY A 170 27.26 65.27 -46.60
CA GLY A 170 26.64 66.57 -46.37
C GLY A 170 25.66 66.63 -45.18
N GLU A 171 25.79 65.70 -44.23
CA GLU A 171 24.98 65.65 -43.01
C GLU A 171 25.66 66.43 -41.87
N THR A 172 24.91 67.35 -41.25
CA THR A 172 25.26 68.07 -40.02
C THR A 172 24.36 67.56 -38.90
N ARG A 173 24.96 67.05 -37.82
CA ARG A 173 24.26 66.44 -36.68
C ARG A 173 24.29 67.38 -35.47
N ILE A 174 23.22 67.36 -34.70
CA ILE A 174 23.13 68.07 -33.43
C ILE A 174 23.99 67.32 -32.39
N PRO A 175 24.80 67.99 -31.55
CA PRO A 175 25.57 67.35 -30.48
C PRO A 175 24.73 66.43 -29.59
N ALA A 176 25.32 65.33 -29.14
CA ALA A 176 24.63 64.32 -28.35
C ALA A 176 24.23 64.86 -26.96
N GLY A 177 22.91 64.90 -26.70
CA GLY A 177 22.31 65.61 -25.57
C GLY A 177 21.64 64.73 -24.50
N GLY A 178 21.84 63.41 -24.55
CA GLY A 178 21.16 62.44 -23.69
C GLY A 178 20.00 61.70 -24.38
N GLY A 179 19.44 60.71 -23.67
CA GLY A 179 18.34 59.87 -24.12
C GLY A 179 16.95 60.33 -23.68
N LEU A 180 15.95 59.49 -23.92
CA LEU A 180 14.58 59.69 -23.45
C LEU A 180 14.49 59.67 -21.91
N ASN A 181 13.49 60.35 -21.37
CA ASN A 181 13.06 60.20 -19.98
C ASN A 181 12.27 58.87 -19.81
N PRO A 182 12.04 58.38 -18.58
CA PRO A 182 11.19 57.21 -18.36
C PRO A 182 9.75 57.45 -18.82
N GLY A 183 9.20 56.51 -19.62
CA GLY A 183 7.89 56.67 -20.25
C GLY A 183 7.87 57.72 -21.37
N PHE A 184 6.70 58.31 -21.63
CA PHE A 184 6.53 59.27 -22.73
C PHE A 184 7.37 60.55 -22.54
N THR A 185 8.25 60.78 -23.51
CA THR A 185 9.12 61.95 -23.65
C THR A 185 8.73 62.74 -24.89
N THR A 186 8.64 64.06 -24.78
CA THR A 186 8.38 64.93 -25.93
C THR A 186 9.70 65.48 -26.45
N LEU A 187 9.97 65.23 -27.73
CA LEU A 187 11.14 65.71 -28.46
C LEU A 187 10.69 66.79 -29.43
N THR A 188 11.30 67.98 -29.36
CA THR A 188 10.97 69.08 -30.26
C THR A 188 12.21 69.55 -30.99
N LEU A 189 12.20 69.51 -32.32
CA LEU A 189 13.27 70.07 -33.15
C LEU A 189 12.79 71.39 -33.76
N VAL A 190 13.46 72.48 -33.41
CA VAL A 190 13.25 73.81 -33.99
C VAL A 190 14.39 74.11 -34.95
N GLY A 191 14.06 74.35 -36.22
CA GLY A 191 14.91 75.07 -37.16
C GLY A 191 14.63 76.56 -37.08
N SER A 192 15.68 77.38 -37.04
CA SER A 192 15.60 78.84 -37.02
C SER A 192 16.80 79.43 -37.77
N GLY A 193 16.55 79.93 -38.98
CA GLY A 193 17.58 80.40 -39.91
C GLY A 193 18.69 79.37 -40.13
N ASN A 194 19.89 79.68 -39.65
CA ASN A 194 21.06 78.80 -39.79
C ASN A 194 21.26 77.84 -38.61
N THR A 195 20.25 77.63 -37.75
CA THR A 195 20.40 76.90 -36.49
C THR A 195 19.33 75.82 -36.33
N LEU A 196 19.74 74.61 -35.93
CA LEU A 196 18.84 73.61 -35.34
C LEU A 196 19.04 73.57 -33.83
N THR A 197 17.94 73.56 -33.06
CA THR A 197 17.94 73.25 -31.63
C THR A 197 16.95 72.14 -31.31
N LEU A 198 17.44 71.11 -30.61
CA LEU A 198 16.66 69.96 -30.15
C LEU A 198 16.36 70.10 -28.67
N TYR A 199 15.08 69.97 -28.32
CA TYR A 199 14.55 70.00 -26.97
C TYR A 199 14.04 68.61 -26.56
N ARG A 200 14.11 68.33 -25.25
CA ARG A 200 13.53 67.16 -24.59
C ARG A 200 12.76 67.64 -23.38
N ASP A 201 11.44 67.43 -23.38
CA ASP A 201 10.51 67.94 -22.37
C ASP A 201 10.76 69.44 -22.06
N GLY A 202 10.82 70.27 -23.11
CA GLY A 202 10.98 71.73 -23.03
C GLY A 202 12.40 72.23 -22.74
N SER A 203 13.28 71.35 -22.25
CA SER A 203 14.69 71.68 -22.02
C SER A 203 15.51 71.45 -23.28
N SER A 204 16.30 72.45 -23.73
CA SER A 204 17.25 72.26 -24.83
C SER A 204 18.32 71.24 -24.42
N ILE A 205 18.57 70.26 -25.31
CA ILE A 205 19.59 69.22 -25.13
C ILE A 205 20.73 69.31 -26.15
N GLY A 206 20.56 70.08 -27.23
CA GLY A 206 21.65 70.32 -28.19
C GLY A 206 21.28 71.32 -29.27
N THR A 207 22.27 72.08 -29.73
CA THR A 207 22.15 73.09 -30.80
C THR A 207 23.30 72.93 -31.79
N VAL A 208 23.05 73.13 -33.09
CA VAL A 208 24.09 73.18 -34.14
C VAL A 208 23.78 74.24 -35.19
N THR A 209 24.82 74.92 -35.67
CA THR A 209 24.73 75.90 -36.77
C THR A 209 25.13 75.24 -38.09
N HIS A 210 24.39 75.52 -39.17
CA HIS A 210 24.61 75.01 -40.52
C HIS A 210 24.46 76.10 -41.59
N SER A 211 24.94 75.83 -42.81
CA SER A 211 24.71 76.65 -44.01
C SER A 211 23.73 76.01 -45.01
N LEU A 212 23.08 74.92 -44.61
CA LEU A 212 22.14 74.16 -45.44
C LEU A 212 20.76 74.85 -45.47
N SER A 213 19.96 74.63 -46.53
CA SER A 213 18.62 75.22 -46.68
C SER A 213 17.52 74.19 -46.96
N MET A 214 16.36 74.35 -46.32
CA MET A 214 15.17 73.51 -46.48
C MET A 214 14.61 73.52 -47.92
N SER A 215 14.88 74.58 -48.69
CA SER A 215 14.62 74.63 -50.14
C SER A 215 15.26 73.48 -50.95
N ASN A 216 16.30 72.83 -50.41
CA ASN A 216 16.97 71.68 -51.01
C ASN A 216 16.52 70.33 -50.42
N ILE A 217 15.61 70.35 -49.44
CA ILE A 217 15.16 69.20 -48.64
C ILE A 217 13.68 68.90 -48.87
N VAL A 218 12.83 69.93 -48.86
CA VAL A 218 11.38 69.78 -49.02
C VAL A 218 11.07 69.21 -50.42
N PRO A 219 10.47 68.01 -50.53
CA PRO A 219 10.22 67.38 -51.82
C PRO A 219 9.25 68.16 -52.68
N THR A 220 9.34 67.99 -54.00
CA THR A 220 8.32 68.48 -54.96
C THR A 220 7.19 67.48 -55.20
N GLY A 221 7.32 66.25 -54.68
CA GLY A 221 6.31 65.20 -54.76
C GLY A 221 5.17 65.37 -53.74
N LYS A 222 4.17 64.47 -53.78
CA LYS A 222 2.99 64.52 -52.88
C LYS A 222 3.28 64.24 -51.40
N THR A 223 4.45 63.68 -51.08
CA THR A 223 4.87 63.28 -49.74
C THR A 223 5.99 64.20 -49.28
N LEU A 224 5.84 64.82 -48.11
CA LEU A 224 6.87 65.67 -47.49
C LEU A 224 7.95 64.81 -46.80
N GLY A 225 7.58 63.64 -46.30
CA GLY A 225 8.44 62.76 -45.53
C GLY A 225 7.64 61.66 -44.82
N TYR A 226 8.15 61.14 -43.70
CA TYR A 226 7.57 59.98 -43.02
C TYR A 226 7.64 60.06 -41.50
N LEU A 227 6.62 59.53 -40.84
CA LEU A 227 6.61 59.15 -39.43
C LEU A 227 6.90 57.64 -39.34
N GLY A 228 7.92 57.25 -38.59
CA GLY A 228 8.29 55.86 -38.34
C GLY A 228 9.16 55.16 -39.40
N ARG A 229 9.72 55.90 -40.37
CA ARG A 229 10.55 55.34 -41.45
C ARG A 229 11.76 56.22 -41.78
N SER A 230 12.93 55.60 -41.88
CA SER A 230 14.16 56.23 -42.39
C SER A 230 14.20 56.22 -43.93
N LEU A 231 14.91 57.21 -44.51
CA LEU A 231 15.20 57.26 -45.94
C LEU A 231 16.39 56.35 -46.34
N TYR A 232 17.17 55.90 -45.36
CA TYR A 232 18.19 54.89 -45.57
C TYR A 232 17.54 53.53 -45.81
N SER A 233 17.80 52.93 -46.98
CA SER A 233 17.15 51.67 -47.39
C SER A 233 17.58 50.44 -46.59
N SER A 234 18.56 50.59 -45.68
CA SER A 234 19.07 49.55 -44.77
C SER A 234 18.49 49.64 -43.35
N ASP A 235 17.84 50.74 -43.01
CA ASP A 235 17.38 51.01 -41.65
C ASP A 235 16.05 50.28 -41.36
N PRO A 236 15.87 49.68 -40.17
CA PRO A 236 14.57 49.20 -39.73
C PRO A 236 13.52 50.33 -39.68
N LEU A 237 12.26 49.94 -39.93
CA LEU A 237 11.10 50.74 -39.51
C LEU A 237 11.09 50.88 -37.98
N LEU A 238 10.44 51.92 -37.50
CA LEU A 238 10.43 52.31 -36.09
C LEU A 238 9.88 51.19 -35.16
N GLN A 239 10.51 51.06 -34.00
CA GLN A 239 9.93 50.42 -32.82
C GLN A 239 9.88 51.42 -31.67
N ALA A 240 8.70 52.00 -31.47
CA ALA A 240 8.39 52.98 -30.43
C ALA A 240 6.87 53.16 -30.32
N ASP A 241 6.41 53.64 -29.18
CA ASP A 241 5.02 54.02 -28.96
C ASP A 241 4.93 55.55 -29.02
N VAL A 242 3.98 56.07 -29.79
CA VAL A 242 3.81 57.51 -30.09
C VAL A 242 2.39 57.92 -29.74
N THR A 243 2.18 59.14 -29.27
CA THR A 243 0.84 59.62 -28.84
C THR A 243 0.45 61.00 -29.37
N ASP A 244 1.41 61.91 -29.59
CA ASP A 244 1.11 63.27 -30.06
C ASP A 244 2.27 63.80 -30.92
N VAL A 245 1.96 64.28 -32.12
CA VAL A 245 2.94 64.83 -33.08
C VAL A 245 2.40 66.12 -33.69
N LYS A 246 3.18 67.20 -33.66
CA LYS A 246 2.78 68.53 -34.15
C LYS A 246 3.85 69.10 -35.09
N PHE A 247 3.41 69.79 -36.13
CA PHE A 247 4.26 70.49 -37.10
C PHE A 247 3.94 71.99 -37.11
N TRP A 248 4.95 72.81 -37.39
CA TRP A 248 4.83 74.23 -37.68
C TRP A 248 5.81 74.62 -38.79
N ASP A 249 5.35 75.48 -39.70
CA ASP A 249 6.18 76.16 -40.71
C ASP A 249 6.71 77.49 -40.13
N SER A 250 7.26 77.41 -38.90
CA SER A 250 7.84 78.53 -38.17
C SER A 250 8.73 78.08 -37.00
N SER A 251 9.69 78.93 -36.61
CA SER A 251 10.42 78.82 -35.34
C SER A 251 9.49 79.04 -34.14
N LEU A 252 9.40 78.08 -33.21
CA LEU A 252 8.82 78.33 -31.88
C LEU A 252 9.86 78.89 -30.90
N THR A 253 9.44 79.81 -30.01
CA THR A 253 10.29 80.27 -28.89
C THR A 253 10.45 79.14 -27.85
N PRO A 254 11.50 79.16 -26.99
CA PRO A 254 11.62 78.21 -25.89
C PRO A 254 10.41 78.19 -24.94
N ALA A 255 9.71 79.32 -24.78
CA ALA A 255 8.49 79.40 -23.98
C ALA A 255 7.31 78.73 -24.70
N GLN A 256 7.16 78.93 -26.02
CA GLN A 256 6.15 78.23 -26.82
C GLN A 256 6.40 76.72 -26.87
N VAL A 257 7.65 76.28 -27.04
CA VAL A 257 8.04 74.85 -26.93
C VAL A 257 7.74 74.29 -25.53
N GLN A 258 7.86 75.08 -24.47
CA GLN A 258 7.46 74.65 -23.12
C GLN A 258 5.94 74.57 -22.93
N ALA A 259 5.16 75.35 -23.69
CA ALA A 259 3.70 75.42 -23.60
C ALA A 259 2.94 74.49 -24.56
N SER A 260 3.56 74.07 -25.68
CA SER A 260 2.94 73.25 -26.73
C SER A 260 2.77 71.77 -26.36
N MET A 261 3.65 71.23 -25.51
CA MET A 261 3.74 69.80 -25.23
C MET A 261 2.62 69.27 -24.34
N PRO A 262 2.28 67.97 -24.42
CA PRO A 262 1.47 67.28 -23.41
C PRO A 262 2.06 67.43 -22.00
N THR A 263 1.19 67.74 -21.02
CA THR A 263 1.63 67.95 -19.63
C THR A 263 2.27 66.70 -19.04
N ALA A 264 3.16 66.87 -18.04
CA ALA A 264 3.77 65.74 -17.33
C ALA A 264 2.71 64.80 -16.69
N ALA A 265 1.56 65.33 -16.28
CA ALA A 265 0.45 64.52 -15.76
C ALA A 265 -0.25 63.69 -16.85
N ALA A 266 -0.44 64.26 -18.05
CA ALA A 266 -0.98 63.54 -19.20
C ALA A 266 -0.04 62.40 -19.62
N LYS A 267 1.22 62.72 -19.96
CA LYS A 267 2.24 61.72 -20.36
C LYS A 267 2.41 60.60 -19.34
N LYS A 268 2.29 60.92 -18.05
CA LYS A 268 2.28 59.94 -16.96
C LYS A 268 1.01 59.05 -16.99
N SER A 269 -0.18 59.63 -17.18
CA SER A 269 -1.42 58.86 -17.36
C SER A 269 -1.32 57.88 -18.55
N THR A 270 -0.81 58.35 -19.70
CA THR A 270 -0.58 57.51 -20.88
C THR A 270 0.39 56.36 -20.60
N THR A 271 1.50 56.66 -19.92
CA THR A 271 2.52 55.69 -19.50
C THR A 271 1.94 54.65 -18.51
N ASP A 272 1.19 55.11 -17.50
CA ASP A 272 0.50 54.26 -16.54
C ASP A 272 -0.62 53.43 -17.21
N GLY A 273 -1.14 53.86 -18.37
CA GLY A 273 -2.07 53.15 -19.22
C GLY A 273 -1.42 51.96 -19.93
N LEU A 274 -0.33 52.20 -20.68
CA LEU A 274 0.44 51.15 -21.36
C LEU A 274 0.89 50.05 -20.39
N LEU A 275 1.50 50.45 -19.26
CA LEU A 275 1.97 49.50 -18.24
C LEU A 275 0.86 48.58 -17.69
N ARG A 276 -0.41 49.02 -17.66
CA ARG A 276 -1.55 48.16 -17.26
C ARG A 276 -1.97 47.16 -18.34
N ILE A 277 -1.72 47.47 -19.60
CA ILE A 277 -2.01 46.60 -20.75
C ILE A 277 -0.94 45.50 -20.86
N ASP A 278 0.34 45.88 -20.76
CA ASP A 278 1.45 44.99 -21.11
C ASP A 278 1.98 44.15 -19.93
N LEU A 279 2.00 44.69 -18.70
CA LEU A 279 2.51 43.95 -17.54
C LEU A 279 1.77 42.64 -17.24
N PRO A 280 0.43 42.49 -17.36
CA PRO A 280 -0.24 41.22 -17.10
C PRO A 280 0.24 40.05 -17.97
N ALA A 281 0.66 40.34 -19.21
CA ALA A 281 1.18 39.34 -20.14
C ALA A 281 2.60 38.87 -19.76
N ILE A 282 3.41 39.75 -19.17
CA ILE A 282 4.75 39.46 -18.64
C ILE A 282 4.62 38.71 -17.30
N LEU A 283 3.85 39.28 -16.37
CA LEU A 283 3.73 38.84 -14.97
C LEU A 283 3.43 37.35 -14.83
N ARG A 284 2.51 36.82 -15.63
CA ARG A 284 2.08 35.41 -15.55
C ARG A 284 3.22 34.40 -15.79
N GLY A 285 4.28 34.78 -16.51
CA GLY A 285 5.35 33.85 -16.88
C GLY A 285 4.82 32.62 -17.62
N SER A 286 5.09 31.43 -17.10
CA SER A 286 4.57 30.15 -17.63
C SER A 286 3.12 29.84 -17.25
N ASN A 287 2.50 30.59 -16.33
CA ASN A 287 1.12 30.36 -15.90
C ASN A 287 0.12 30.75 -17.02
N THR A 288 -1.01 30.04 -17.04
CA THR A 288 -2.09 30.26 -18.02
C THR A 288 -2.78 31.61 -17.83
N SER A 289 -2.96 32.06 -16.58
CA SER A 289 -3.47 33.38 -16.22
C SER A 289 -2.93 33.81 -14.86
N LEU A 290 -3.10 35.10 -14.51
CA LEU A 290 -2.90 35.58 -13.14
C LEU A 290 -3.98 35.10 -12.16
N THR A 291 -5.07 34.49 -12.64
CA THR A 291 -6.14 33.94 -11.78
C THR A 291 -5.98 32.44 -11.49
N ALA A 292 -4.97 31.78 -12.07
CA ALA A 292 -4.72 30.35 -11.95
C ALA A 292 -3.21 30.05 -11.81
N VAL A 293 -2.55 30.67 -10.83
CA VAL A 293 -1.10 30.61 -10.66
C VAL A 293 -0.68 29.39 -9.83
N SER A 294 0.24 28.59 -10.36
CA SER A 294 0.82 27.42 -9.67
C SER A 294 2.35 27.35 -9.78
N ALA A 295 2.97 28.24 -10.56
CA ALA A 295 4.42 28.39 -10.73
C ALA A 295 4.84 29.86 -10.59
N ASN A 296 6.14 30.10 -10.45
CA ASN A 296 6.71 31.45 -10.27
C ASN A 296 6.29 32.46 -11.36
N LEU A 297 6.17 33.71 -10.94
CA LEU A 297 5.80 34.87 -11.76
C LEU A 297 7.04 35.60 -12.26
N SER A 298 6.93 36.31 -13.38
CA SER A 298 8.03 37.10 -13.93
C SER A 298 7.84 38.57 -13.60
N LEU A 299 8.59 39.10 -12.62
CA LEU A 299 8.49 40.49 -12.19
C LEU A 299 9.60 41.32 -12.89
N PRO A 300 9.30 42.10 -13.94
CA PRO A 300 10.32 42.82 -14.69
C PRO A 300 10.83 44.04 -13.91
N ALA A 301 12.15 44.28 -13.95
CA ALA A 301 12.76 45.49 -13.41
C ALA A 301 12.49 46.76 -14.25
N SER A 302 11.92 46.60 -15.45
CA SER A 302 11.44 47.70 -16.29
C SER A 302 10.48 47.19 -17.37
N ALA A 303 9.48 47.99 -17.74
CA ALA A 303 8.69 47.84 -18.97
C ALA A 303 8.51 49.21 -19.63
N ASP A 304 8.37 49.27 -20.95
CA ASP A 304 8.02 50.49 -21.72
C ASP A 304 8.93 51.72 -21.47
N ASN A 305 10.23 51.44 -21.24
CA ASN A 305 11.26 52.40 -20.81
C ASN A 305 11.07 52.99 -19.39
N VAL A 306 10.19 52.41 -18.57
CA VAL A 306 9.93 52.77 -17.17
C VAL A 306 10.57 51.75 -16.23
N PRO A 307 11.48 52.17 -15.32
CA PRO A 307 11.97 51.32 -14.24
C PRO A 307 10.84 50.94 -13.26
N LEU A 308 10.88 49.71 -12.74
CA LEU A 308 9.86 49.15 -11.85
C LEU A 308 10.52 48.50 -10.62
N THR A 309 9.96 48.76 -9.44
CA THR A 309 10.18 47.95 -8.23
C THR A 309 8.88 47.27 -7.83
N TRP A 310 8.95 46.12 -7.17
CA TRP A 310 7.78 45.31 -6.85
C TRP A 310 7.61 45.12 -5.34
N SER A 311 6.36 45.04 -4.90
CA SER A 311 6.00 44.58 -3.56
C SER A 311 4.74 43.71 -3.58
N SER A 312 4.69 42.73 -2.68
CA SER A 312 3.59 41.79 -2.52
C SER A 312 2.76 42.08 -1.27
N SER A 313 1.44 41.97 -1.38
CA SER A 313 0.55 42.04 -0.21
C SER A 313 0.65 40.82 0.71
N ASN A 314 1.33 39.74 0.28
CA ASN A 314 1.60 38.55 1.09
C ASN A 314 2.86 37.83 0.60
N THR A 315 4.02 38.23 1.12
CA THR A 315 5.34 37.69 0.77
C THR A 315 5.54 36.21 1.11
N ALA A 316 4.66 35.62 1.93
CA ALA A 316 4.68 34.18 2.23
C ALA A 316 4.03 33.31 1.13
N ILE A 317 3.22 33.91 0.24
CA ILE A 317 2.52 33.22 -0.87
C ILE A 317 3.07 33.64 -2.24
N VAL A 318 3.40 34.93 -2.42
CA VAL A 318 4.18 35.40 -3.56
C VAL A 318 5.23 36.38 -3.05
N SER A 319 6.52 36.10 -3.21
CA SER A 319 7.59 37.00 -2.78
C SER A 319 7.70 38.25 -3.67
N ASP A 320 8.40 39.28 -3.19
CA ASP A 320 8.70 40.49 -3.98
C ASP A 320 9.60 40.22 -5.20
N ALA A 321 10.09 38.99 -5.36
CA ALA A 321 10.83 38.49 -6.52
C ALA A 321 9.99 37.53 -7.40
N GLY A 322 8.69 37.36 -7.13
CA GLY A 322 7.78 36.51 -7.92
C GLY A 322 7.84 35.02 -7.59
N VAL A 323 8.54 34.60 -6.54
CA VAL A 323 8.58 33.19 -6.10
C VAL A 323 7.24 32.84 -5.45
N VAL A 324 6.59 31.77 -5.92
CA VAL A 324 5.24 31.38 -5.52
C VAL A 324 5.30 30.18 -4.56
N THR A 325 4.75 30.37 -3.36
CA THR A 325 4.46 29.30 -2.40
C THR A 325 2.96 29.02 -2.46
N ARG A 326 2.56 27.80 -2.82
CA ARG A 326 1.14 27.43 -2.86
C ARG A 326 0.59 27.25 -1.44
N PRO A 327 -0.61 27.77 -1.11
CA PRO A 327 -1.22 27.56 0.20
C PRO A 327 -1.79 26.14 0.32
N SER A 328 -1.75 25.54 1.50
CA SER A 328 -2.47 24.30 1.78
C SER A 328 -3.98 24.57 1.91
N GLY A 329 -4.80 23.70 1.31
CA GLY A 329 -6.25 23.90 1.20
C GLY A 329 -6.64 24.86 0.07
N ASN A 330 -7.29 25.97 0.41
CA ASN A 330 -7.93 26.87 -0.55
C ASN A 330 -6.95 27.83 -1.25
N SER A 331 -7.24 28.15 -2.51
CA SER A 331 -6.55 29.19 -3.29
C SER A 331 -6.63 30.56 -2.61
N GLN A 332 -5.59 31.37 -2.75
CA GLN A 332 -5.51 32.72 -2.15
C GLN A 332 -5.16 33.78 -3.19
N THR A 333 -5.78 34.95 -3.07
CA THR A 333 -5.47 36.12 -3.90
C THR A 333 -4.47 37.03 -3.18
N VAL A 334 -3.40 37.40 -3.88
CA VAL A 334 -2.34 38.31 -3.47
C VAL A 334 -2.30 39.47 -4.45
N THR A 335 -2.15 40.70 -3.96
CA THR A 335 -1.97 41.88 -4.82
C THR A 335 -0.48 42.16 -4.97
N LEU A 336 0.02 42.09 -6.19
CA LEU A 336 1.34 42.60 -6.54
C LEU A 336 1.23 44.08 -6.91
N THR A 337 2.15 44.89 -6.41
CA THR A 337 2.21 46.33 -6.67
C THR A 337 3.51 46.66 -7.40
N ALA A 338 3.40 47.13 -8.64
CA ALA A 338 4.51 47.73 -9.36
C ALA A 338 4.62 49.20 -8.95
N THR A 339 5.78 49.63 -8.47
CA THR A 339 6.09 51.05 -8.25
C THR A 339 7.01 51.51 -9.36
N THR A 340 6.56 52.48 -10.16
CA THR A 340 7.35 53.05 -11.26
C THR A 340 8.45 53.98 -10.74
N GLY A 341 9.52 54.15 -11.51
CA GLY A 341 10.57 55.14 -11.25
C GLY A 341 10.10 56.61 -11.21
N VAL A 342 8.84 56.88 -11.58
CA VAL A 342 8.17 58.19 -11.48
C VAL A 342 7.09 58.25 -10.37
N GLY A 343 7.03 57.22 -9.51
CA GLY A 343 6.22 57.23 -8.29
C GLY A 343 4.77 56.71 -8.40
N THR A 344 4.29 56.29 -9.58
CA THR A 344 3.00 55.58 -9.69
C THR A 344 3.10 54.21 -9.03
N THR A 345 2.06 53.81 -8.28
CA THR A 345 1.78 52.42 -7.95
C THR A 345 0.70 51.82 -8.86
N LEU A 346 0.94 50.63 -9.39
CA LEU A 346 0.02 49.85 -10.23
C LEU A 346 -0.25 48.50 -9.54
N ALA A 347 -1.52 48.20 -9.26
CA ALA A 347 -1.91 47.00 -8.53
C ALA A 347 -2.45 45.90 -9.46
N PHE A 348 -1.93 44.69 -9.29
CA PHE A 348 -2.27 43.49 -10.07
C PHE A 348 -2.73 42.38 -9.12
N PRO A 349 -4.02 42.00 -9.11
CA PRO A 349 -4.50 40.87 -8.32
C PRO A 349 -4.08 39.54 -8.95
N VAL A 350 -3.54 38.63 -8.14
CA VAL A 350 -3.02 37.34 -8.57
C VAL A 350 -3.56 36.24 -7.64
N THR A 351 -4.20 35.22 -8.19
CA THR A 351 -4.73 34.07 -7.41
C THR A 351 -3.83 32.87 -7.55
N VAL A 352 -3.17 32.49 -6.45
CA VAL A 352 -2.35 31.29 -6.32
C VAL A 352 -3.24 30.11 -5.95
N LEU A 353 -3.13 29.01 -6.72
CA LEU A 353 -3.92 27.81 -6.56
C LEU A 353 -3.47 27.00 -5.34
N GLY A 354 -4.42 26.70 -4.44
CA GLY A 354 -4.16 25.90 -3.25
C GLY A 354 -3.82 24.43 -3.55
N GLN A 355 -3.30 23.73 -2.55
CA GLN A 355 -2.98 22.31 -2.57
C GLN A 355 -4.03 21.51 -1.78
N GLY A 356 -4.75 20.61 -2.46
CA GLY A 356 -5.76 19.75 -1.86
C GLY A 356 -5.35 18.26 -1.82
N PRO A 357 -6.00 17.44 -0.99
CA PRO A 357 -5.61 16.05 -0.75
C PRO A 357 -5.87 15.09 -1.92
N SER A 358 -6.67 15.47 -2.93
CA SER A 358 -6.98 14.59 -4.06
C SER A 358 -5.74 14.10 -4.80
N ALA A 359 -4.74 14.97 -5.03
CA ALA A 359 -3.52 14.59 -5.73
C ALA A 359 -2.63 13.61 -4.93
N ASP A 360 -2.75 13.58 -3.60
CA ASP A 360 -2.12 12.56 -2.77
C ASP A 360 -2.84 11.22 -2.90
N LEU A 361 -4.18 11.22 -2.95
CA LEU A 361 -4.97 10.01 -3.24
C LEU A 361 -4.76 9.49 -4.66
N ASP A 362 -4.46 10.36 -5.63
CA ASP A 362 -4.13 10.00 -7.02
C ASP A 362 -2.74 9.38 -7.16
N ALA A 363 -1.84 9.62 -6.19
CA ALA A 363 -0.52 8.98 -6.12
C ALA A 363 -0.54 7.63 -5.37
N ILE A 364 -1.64 7.28 -4.69
CA ILE A 364 -1.78 6.03 -3.94
C ILE A 364 -2.27 4.92 -4.88
N SER A 365 -1.47 3.85 -4.99
CA SER A 365 -1.85 2.60 -5.65
C SER A 365 -2.05 1.51 -4.60
N VAL A 366 -3.18 0.82 -4.65
CA VAL A 366 -3.46 -0.37 -3.82
C VAL A 366 -3.73 -1.55 -4.76
N PRO A 367 -2.99 -2.67 -4.66
CA PRO A 367 -3.21 -3.83 -5.51
C PRO A 367 -4.57 -4.49 -5.23
N SER A 368 -5.26 -4.94 -6.28
CA SER A 368 -6.58 -5.55 -6.19
C SER A 368 -6.58 -6.98 -5.64
N ARG A 369 -5.43 -7.65 -5.57
CA ARG A 369 -5.23 -8.93 -4.86
C ARG A 369 -3.91 -8.89 -4.09
N VAL A 370 -3.88 -9.43 -2.87
CA VAL A 370 -2.71 -9.38 -1.96
C VAL A 370 -2.34 -10.73 -1.35
N THR A 371 -1.04 -10.99 -1.25
CA THR A 371 -0.44 -12.12 -0.47
C THR A 371 0.41 -11.64 0.71
N GLU A 372 0.89 -10.40 0.68
CA GLU A 372 1.74 -9.77 1.72
C GLU A 372 1.01 -8.63 2.43
N ASN A 373 1.59 -8.14 3.53
CA ASN A 373 1.14 -6.90 4.17
C ASN A 373 1.18 -5.72 3.18
N LEU A 374 0.19 -4.83 3.27
CA LEU A 374 0.07 -3.66 2.42
C LEU A 374 0.92 -2.47 2.94
N PRO A 375 1.62 -1.76 2.05
CA PRO A 375 2.39 -0.55 2.38
C PRO A 375 1.49 0.70 2.38
N LEU A 376 0.43 0.71 3.20
CA LEU A 376 -0.58 1.78 3.21
C LEU A 376 -0.03 3.08 3.80
N PRO A 377 0.25 4.13 2.99
CA PRO A 377 0.99 5.29 3.46
C PRO A 377 0.17 6.13 4.45
N ALA A 378 0.84 6.64 5.50
CA ALA A 378 0.26 7.59 6.45
C ALA A 378 0.41 9.07 6.03
N VAL A 379 1.21 9.35 4.99
CA VAL A 379 1.44 10.69 4.42
C VAL A 379 1.45 10.60 2.89
N GLY A 380 0.77 11.52 2.22
CA GLY A 380 0.73 11.62 0.76
C GLY A 380 2.01 12.20 0.15
N SER A 381 2.39 11.71 -1.03
CA SER A 381 3.66 12.02 -1.69
C SER A 381 3.65 13.25 -2.63
N ALA A 382 2.48 13.83 -2.90
CA ALA A 382 2.30 14.93 -3.87
C ALA A 382 2.12 16.31 -3.20
N ASN A 383 1.30 16.39 -2.14
CA ASN A 383 1.04 17.61 -1.37
C ASN A 383 1.25 17.42 0.15
N GLY A 384 1.59 16.23 0.63
CA GLY A 384 1.90 16.00 2.05
C GLY A 384 0.67 15.85 2.95
N SER A 385 -0.50 15.47 2.41
CA SER A 385 -1.70 15.21 3.21
C SER A 385 -1.45 14.13 4.26
N ALA A 386 -2.00 14.30 5.46
CA ALA A 386 -2.07 13.21 6.43
C ALA A 386 -3.14 12.20 5.97
N VAL A 387 -2.79 10.92 5.88
CA VAL A 387 -3.67 9.86 5.39
C VAL A 387 -3.94 8.87 6.52
N THR A 388 -5.20 8.58 6.80
CA THR A 388 -5.60 7.47 7.67
C THR A 388 -6.44 6.46 6.91
N TRP A 389 -6.38 5.20 7.34
CA TRP A 389 -7.01 4.08 6.66
C TRP A 389 -8.05 3.41 7.54
N THR A 390 -9.24 3.17 7.00
CA THR A 390 -10.25 2.28 7.58
C THR A 390 -10.44 1.04 6.72
N SER A 391 -10.92 -0.04 7.34
CA SER A 391 -11.14 -1.34 6.69
C SER A 391 -12.55 -1.84 7.03
N SER A 392 -13.23 -2.44 6.05
CA SER A 392 -14.52 -3.11 6.27
C SER A 392 -14.39 -4.38 7.11
N ASP A 393 -13.18 -4.94 7.22
CA ASP A 393 -12.85 -6.04 8.12
C ASP A 393 -11.43 -5.82 8.70
N PRO A 394 -11.32 -5.10 9.84
CA PRO A 394 -10.05 -4.83 10.52
C PRO A 394 -9.33 -6.09 11.02
N ALA A 395 -10.00 -7.24 11.08
CA ALA A 395 -9.37 -8.52 11.46
C ALA A 395 -8.77 -9.26 10.26
N ALA A 396 -9.17 -8.92 9.03
CA ALA A 396 -8.60 -9.46 7.79
C ALA A 396 -7.51 -8.55 7.20
N ILE A 397 -7.72 -7.23 7.21
CA ILE A 397 -6.71 -6.21 6.86
C ILE A 397 -6.88 -5.02 7.83
N SER A 398 -5.81 -4.66 8.55
CA SER A 398 -5.86 -3.58 9.54
C SER A 398 -6.02 -2.18 8.93
N GLY A 399 -6.76 -1.32 9.64
CA GLY A 399 -6.73 0.13 9.43
C GLY A 399 -5.57 0.81 10.17
N THR A 400 -5.43 2.12 10.05
CA THR A 400 -4.43 2.90 10.80
C THR A 400 -4.66 2.81 12.30
N ASP A 401 -3.65 2.38 13.04
CA ASP A 401 -3.70 2.36 14.50
C ASP A 401 -3.58 3.80 15.05
N ALA A 402 -4.63 4.27 15.71
CA ALA A 402 -4.61 5.58 16.37
C ALA A 402 -3.67 5.62 17.58
N SER A 403 -3.39 4.48 18.22
CA SER A 403 -2.54 4.36 19.41
C SER A 403 -1.04 4.21 19.10
N TYR A 404 -0.68 3.81 17.87
CA TYR A 404 0.71 3.59 17.45
C TYR A 404 1.61 4.81 17.73
N SER A 405 2.69 4.56 18.45
CA SER A 405 3.80 5.47 18.67
C SER A 405 5.10 4.88 18.10
N ALA A 406 5.98 5.73 17.59
CA ALA A 406 7.30 5.30 17.14
C ALA A 406 8.13 4.80 18.34
N PRO A 407 8.91 3.71 18.20
CA PRO A 407 9.75 3.21 19.27
C PRO A 407 10.89 4.19 19.57
N ALA A 408 11.38 4.19 20.82
CA ALA A 408 12.49 5.04 21.24
C ALA A 408 13.86 4.60 20.67
N VAL A 409 13.93 3.39 20.13
CA VAL A 409 15.12 2.76 19.52
C VAL A 409 14.67 2.03 18.25
N GLY A 410 15.44 2.15 17.18
CA GLY A 410 15.14 1.52 15.89
C GLY A 410 14.28 2.39 14.97
N ALA A 411 13.77 1.78 13.91
CA ALA A 411 12.91 2.43 12.94
C ALA A 411 11.45 2.50 13.42
N ALA A 412 10.71 3.48 12.90
CA ALA A 412 9.26 3.51 13.00
C ALA A 412 8.62 2.71 11.85
N ASP A 413 7.48 2.05 12.10
CA ASP A 413 6.56 1.67 11.04
C ASP A 413 6.01 2.95 10.36
N PRO A 414 6.31 3.18 9.05
CA PRO A 414 5.81 4.36 8.32
C PRO A 414 4.31 4.27 8.00
N PHE A 415 3.71 3.08 8.11
CA PHE A 415 2.31 2.79 7.83
C PHE A 415 1.42 2.86 9.08
N ARG A 416 2.03 3.05 10.27
CA ARG A 416 1.37 3.16 11.58
C ARG A 416 0.31 2.06 11.82
N GLY A 417 0.71 0.81 11.64
CA GLY A 417 -0.14 -0.38 11.83
C GLY A 417 -1.17 -0.63 10.73
N ALA A 418 -1.36 0.26 9.74
CA ALA A 418 -2.29 0.04 8.63
C ALA A 418 -1.76 -1.03 7.65
N GLY A 419 -2.65 -1.87 7.12
CA GLY A 419 -2.33 -2.81 6.04
C GLY A 419 -1.73 -4.15 6.45
N VAL A 420 -1.65 -4.47 7.75
CA VAL A 420 -1.27 -5.80 8.23
C VAL A 420 -2.41 -6.77 7.91
N ILE A 421 -2.10 -7.95 7.33
CA ILE A 421 -3.10 -8.91 6.85
C ILE A 421 -3.16 -10.20 7.66
N ALA A 422 -4.36 -10.79 7.77
CA ALA A 422 -4.58 -12.13 8.28
C ALA A 422 -5.35 -12.96 7.24
N ARG A 423 -4.60 -13.70 6.41
CA ARG A 423 -5.12 -14.44 5.25
C ARG A 423 -6.09 -15.55 5.66
N PRO A 424 -7.16 -15.82 4.89
CA PRO A 424 -7.98 -17.02 5.04
C PRO A 424 -7.12 -18.29 5.01
N ALA A 425 -7.48 -19.31 5.79
CA ALA A 425 -6.72 -20.56 5.83
C ALA A 425 -6.85 -21.32 4.49
N TYR A 426 -5.79 -22.04 4.10
CA TYR A 426 -5.76 -22.85 2.88
C TYR A 426 -6.98 -23.80 2.81
N GLY A 427 -7.76 -23.70 1.73
CA GLY A 427 -9.01 -24.44 1.53
C GLY A 427 -10.29 -23.64 1.77
N THR A 428 -10.18 -22.40 2.27
CA THR A 428 -11.35 -21.53 2.54
C THR A 428 -11.64 -20.51 1.45
N GLY A 429 -10.69 -20.28 0.54
CA GLY A 429 -10.82 -19.37 -0.59
C GLY A 429 -10.57 -17.89 -0.26
N ASP A 430 -10.35 -17.12 -1.31
CA ASP A 430 -10.09 -15.67 -1.24
C ASP A 430 -11.23 -14.87 -0.59
N LYS A 431 -10.88 -13.78 0.09
CA LYS A 431 -11.81 -12.91 0.82
C LYS A 431 -11.71 -11.46 0.37
N THR A 432 -12.81 -10.85 -0.07
CA THR A 432 -12.84 -9.42 -0.41
C THR A 432 -12.98 -8.54 0.83
N VAL A 433 -12.17 -7.47 0.91
CA VAL A 433 -12.19 -6.43 1.95
C VAL A 433 -12.17 -5.07 1.26
N THR A 434 -12.96 -4.10 1.76
CA THR A 434 -12.92 -2.72 1.28
C THR A 434 -12.08 -1.87 2.23
N LEU A 435 -11.04 -1.22 1.70
CA LEU A 435 -10.26 -0.21 2.39
C LEU A 435 -10.74 1.19 2.01
N THR A 436 -10.66 2.14 2.94
CA THR A 436 -10.89 3.57 2.65
C THR A 436 -9.70 4.39 3.14
N ALA A 437 -9.08 5.16 2.25
CA ALA A 437 -8.10 6.17 2.60
C ALA A 437 -8.80 7.53 2.82
N HIS A 438 -8.52 8.16 3.94
CA HIS A 438 -9.02 9.48 4.34
C HIS A 438 -7.85 10.46 4.33
N ALA A 439 -7.67 11.21 3.24
CA ALA A 439 -6.56 12.15 3.08
C ALA A 439 -6.96 13.56 3.48
N THR A 440 -6.21 14.17 4.41
CA THR A 440 -6.53 15.47 5.02
C THR A 440 -5.38 16.47 4.87
N LEU A 441 -5.68 17.65 4.32
CA LEU A 441 -4.73 18.76 4.14
C LEU A 441 -5.44 20.11 4.26
N GLY A 442 -4.85 21.06 5.00
CA GLY A 442 -5.43 22.41 5.17
C GLY A 442 -6.81 22.43 5.82
N GLY A 443 -7.18 21.40 6.60
CA GLY A 443 -8.52 21.22 7.18
C GLY A 443 -9.58 20.68 6.20
N SER A 444 -9.20 20.35 4.96
CA SER A 444 -10.06 19.66 3.99
C SER A 444 -9.72 18.16 3.98
N THR A 445 -10.73 17.31 4.04
CA THR A 445 -10.59 15.84 3.94
C THR A 445 -11.29 15.33 2.68
N VAL A 446 -10.68 14.37 1.99
CA VAL A 446 -11.25 13.64 0.86
C VAL A 446 -11.01 12.15 1.07
N ASP A 447 -12.02 11.34 0.71
CA ASP A 447 -12.01 9.89 0.89
C ASP A 447 -11.84 9.15 -0.46
N ARG A 448 -11.19 8.00 -0.44
CA ARG A 448 -11.10 7.07 -1.58
C ARG A 448 -11.18 5.62 -1.13
N THR A 449 -12.08 4.85 -1.75
CA THR A 449 -12.27 3.42 -1.47
C THR A 449 -11.48 2.55 -2.46
N TYR A 450 -11.02 1.39 -1.97
CA TYR A 450 -10.33 0.36 -2.73
C TYR A 450 -10.92 -1.01 -2.36
N ALA A 451 -11.31 -1.81 -3.35
CA ALA A 451 -11.70 -3.21 -3.13
C ALA A 451 -10.46 -4.10 -3.29
N VAL A 452 -10.14 -4.86 -2.25
CA VAL A 452 -8.94 -5.71 -2.18
C VAL A 452 -9.36 -7.15 -1.93
N THR A 453 -8.90 -8.06 -2.79
CA THR A 453 -9.03 -9.50 -2.60
C THR A 453 -7.85 -10.01 -1.78
N LEU A 454 -8.09 -10.31 -0.52
CA LEU A 454 -7.12 -10.98 0.35
C LEU A 454 -7.02 -12.45 -0.06
N ALA A 455 -5.85 -12.87 -0.55
CA ALA A 455 -5.62 -14.24 -0.97
C ALA A 455 -5.67 -15.20 0.23
N GLU A 456 -6.25 -16.39 0.06
CA GLU A 456 -6.04 -17.46 1.04
C GLU A 456 -4.55 -17.83 1.16
N GLN A 457 -4.18 -18.49 2.25
CA GLN A 457 -2.86 -19.08 2.42
C GLN A 457 -2.64 -20.19 1.38
N ALA A 458 -1.42 -20.27 0.85
CA ALA A 458 -1.04 -21.40 0.00
C ALA A 458 -0.88 -22.68 0.83
N ARG A 459 -0.89 -23.82 0.15
CA ARG A 459 -0.67 -25.14 0.74
C ARG A 459 0.70 -25.23 1.42
N SER A 460 0.72 -25.41 2.74
CA SER A 460 1.96 -25.70 3.48
C SER A 460 2.32 -27.19 3.46
N ALA A 461 3.61 -27.50 3.40
CA ALA A 461 4.19 -28.83 3.47
C ALA A 461 5.56 -28.80 4.19
N PRO A 462 6.01 -29.90 4.82
CA PRO A 462 7.31 -29.97 5.48
C PRO A 462 8.48 -29.73 4.52
N ASP A 463 9.52 -29.06 5.00
CA ASP A 463 10.77 -28.91 4.26
C ASP A 463 11.50 -30.26 4.12
N ALA A 464 11.98 -30.56 2.91
CA ALA A 464 12.57 -31.83 2.52
C ALA A 464 13.99 -31.69 1.93
N GLY A 465 14.53 -30.47 1.92
CA GLY A 465 15.84 -30.12 1.41
C GLY A 465 16.05 -28.61 1.38
N TYR A 466 17.01 -28.17 0.58
CA TYR A 466 17.39 -26.77 0.48
C TYR A 466 17.70 -26.38 -0.96
N ALA A 467 17.48 -25.11 -1.26
CA ALA A 467 17.95 -24.40 -2.43
C ALA A 467 19.07 -23.41 -2.06
N ALA A 468 19.88 -23.04 -3.05
CA ALA A 468 20.89 -22.01 -2.95
C ALA A 468 20.87 -21.11 -4.19
N ALA A 469 21.07 -19.81 -4.02
CA ALA A 469 21.31 -18.85 -5.10
C ALA A 469 22.70 -18.23 -4.93
N TYR A 470 23.48 -18.13 -6.00
CA TYR A 470 24.88 -17.67 -5.95
C TYR A 470 25.36 -17.13 -7.31
N PHE A 471 26.46 -16.37 -7.35
CA PHE A 471 27.20 -16.10 -8.60
C PHE A 471 28.58 -16.77 -8.59
N LYS A 472 29.32 -16.75 -9.71
CA LYS A 472 30.53 -17.58 -9.90
C LYS A 472 31.85 -16.80 -9.80
N SER A 473 31.95 -15.65 -10.45
CA SER A 473 33.20 -14.88 -10.53
C SER A 473 32.96 -13.44 -10.98
N ASP A 474 34.01 -12.60 -10.88
CA ASP A 474 34.05 -11.27 -11.53
C ASP A 474 34.06 -11.33 -13.07
N SER A 475 33.95 -12.52 -13.67
CA SER A 475 33.86 -12.76 -15.12
C SER A 475 32.58 -13.50 -15.54
N ASP A 476 31.71 -13.85 -14.59
CA ASP A 476 30.45 -14.55 -14.80
C ASP A 476 29.42 -14.08 -13.75
N GLU A 477 29.09 -12.81 -13.86
CA GLU A 477 28.26 -12.02 -12.93
C GLU A 477 26.77 -12.24 -13.26
N LYS A 478 26.29 -13.47 -13.02
CA LYS A 478 24.92 -13.95 -13.25
C LYS A 478 24.48 -14.83 -12.08
N ILE A 479 23.17 -14.96 -11.86
CA ILE A 479 22.66 -15.82 -10.79
C ILE A 479 22.51 -17.26 -11.27
N TYR A 480 23.17 -18.16 -10.54
CA TYR A 480 23.06 -19.61 -10.63
C TYR A 480 22.33 -20.14 -9.41
N GLN A 481 21.75 -21.34 -9.54
CA GLN A 481 21.10 -22.02 -8.43
C GLN A 481 21.59 -23.46 -8.29
N ALA A 482 21.42 -24.00 -7.08
CA ALA A 482 21.66 -25.38 -6.73
C ALA A 482 20.60 -25.90 -5.77
N ALA A 483 20.40 -27.22 -5.74
CA ALA A 483 19.47 -27.91 -4.83
C ALA A 483 20.12 -29.16 -4.21
N THR A 484 19.76 -29.49 -2.97
CA THR A 484 20.29 -30.66 -2.24
C THR A 484 19.67 -31.97 -2.70
N SER A 485 20.40 -33.09 -2.66
CA SER A 485 19.86 -34.39 -3.09
C SER A 485 18.66 -34.85 -2.26
N GLY A 486 18.58 -34.43 -0.99
CA GLY A 486 17.43 -34.56 -0.10
C GLY A 486 17.60 -33.64 1.12
N ASN A 487 17.10 -34.07 2.28
CA ASN A 487 17.21 -33.33 3.54
C ASN A 487 18.61 -33.49 4.18
N ASP A 488 19.66 -33.11 3.46
CA ASP A 488 21.04 -32.98 3.93
C ASP A 488 21.65 -31.75 3.26
N PHE A 489 21.91 -30.71 4.07
CA PHE A 489 22.44 -29.43 3.63
C PHE A 489 23.73 -29.54 2.80
N PHE A 490 24.55 -30.58 3.00
CA PHE A 490 25.80 -30.73 2.26
C PHE A 490 25.70 -31.74 1.11
N THR A 491 24.61 -31.67 0.34
CA THR A 491 24.39 -32.47 -0.87
C THR A 491 23.98 -31.64 -2.09
N PHE A 492 24.40 -30.37 -2.16
CA PHE A 492 24.06 -29.46 -3.26
C PHE A 492 24.59 -29.94 -4.62
N SER A 493 23.73 -29.79 -5.63
CA SER A 493 24.02 -30.01 -7.04
C SER A 493 23.42 -28.88 -7.88
N ALA A 494 24.11 -28.47 -8.95
CA ALA A 494 23.65 -27.35 -9.79
C ALA A 494 22.41 -27.75 -10.61
N VAL A 495 21.39 -26.87 -10.62
CA VAL A 495 20.15 -27.07 -11.38
C VAL A 495 20.21 -26.35 -12.74
N ASN A 496 19.13 -26.39 -13.54
CA ASN A 496 19.08 -25.80 -14.89
C ASN A 496 20.24 -26.28 -15.81
N GLY A 497 20.69 -27.53 -15.65
CA GLY A 497 21.87 -28.07 -16.34
C GLY A 497 23.20 -27.33 -16.07
N GLY A 498 23.27 -26.50 -15.03
CA GLY A 498 24.40 -25.62 -14.72
C GLY A 498 24.39 -24.26 -15.44
N ALA A 499 23.35 -23.97 -16.23
CA ALA A 499 23.11 -22.67 -16.87
C ALA A 499 22.60 -21.61 -15.86
N PRO A 500 22.80 -20.30 -16.11
CA PRO A 500 22.30 -19.27 -15.21
C PRO A 500 20.77 -19.31 -15.16
N THR A 501 20.19 -19.14 -13.97
CA THR A 501 18.73 -18.95 -13.83
C THR A 501 18.36 -17.51 -14.20
N ILE A 502 19.12 -16.52 -13.72
CA ILE A 502 18.83 -15.10 -13.95
C ILE A 502 20.05 -14.40 -14.52
N SER A 503 19.82 -13.57 -15.55
CA SER A 503 20.80 -12.70 -16.20
C SER A 503 20.13 -11.34 -16.43
N SER A 504 20.89 -10.24 -16.39
CA SER A 504 20.34 -8.90 -16.62
C SER A 504 20.72 -8.35 -17.99
N SER A 505 19.73 -7.82 -18.72
CA SER A 505 19.89 -7.09 -20.00
C SER A 505 20.07 -5.58 -19.80
N SER A 506 19.67 -5.09 -18.63
CA SER A 506 19.47 -3.69 -18.27
C SER A 506 20.50 -3.20 -17.24
N ASP A 507 20.41 -1.92 -16.86
CA ASP A 507 21.24 -1.28 -15.84
C ASP A 507 22.75 -1.60 -16.01
N THR A 508 23.44 -2.21 -15.03
CA THR A 508 24.86 -2.58 -15.20
C THR A 508 25.08 -3.90 -15.96
N ARG A 509 24.03 -4.68 -16.18
CA ARG A 509 23.99 -6.02 -16.82
C ARG A 509 24.65 -7.16 -16.05
N GLY A 510 25.03 -6.95 -14.80
CA GLY A 510 25.65 -7.96 -13.94
C GLY A 510 24.87 -8.11 -12.64
N LEU A 511 24.73 -9.36 -12.21
CA LEU A 511 24.01 -9.74 -10.99
C LEU A 511 24.97 -10.42 -10.04
N ARG A 512 25.06 -9.90 -8.82
CA ARG A 512 25.98 -10.36 -7.78
C ARG A 512 25.28 -10.44 -6.42
N ASP A 513 25.93 -11.10 -5.48
CA ASP A 513 25.57 -11.14 -4.07
C ASP A 513 24.07 -11.47 -3.83
N PRO A 514 23.54 -12.57 -4.41
CA PRO A 514 22.10 -12.88 -4.35
C PRO A 514 21.68 -13.43 -2.99
N PHE A 515 20.77 -12.74 -2.31
CA PHE A 515 20.11 -13.23 -1.12
C PHE A 515 18.70 -13.73 -1.44
N VAL A 516 18.42 -14.99 -1.11
CA VAL A 516 17.14 -15.67 -1.35
C VAL A 516 16.50 -16.05 -0.03
N LEU A 517 15.23 -15.66 0.16
CA LEU A 517 14.45 -15.91 1.37
C LEU A 517 13.04 -16.40 1.04
N ARG A 518 12.41 -17.05 2.01
CA ARG A 518 10.97 -17.39 1.96
C ARG A 518 10.15 -16.17 2.44
N SER A 519 8.93 -15.99 1.93
CA SER A 519 8.01 -14.95 2.41
C SER A 519 7.59 -15.22 3.86
N HIS A 520 7.21 -14.16 4.59
CA HIS A 520 6.68 -14.29 5.95
C HIS A 520 5.40 -15.16 6.03
N PHE A 521 4.65 -15.25 4.93
CA PHE A 521 3.47 -16.10 4.82
C PHE A 521 3.76 -17.51 4.24
N ASP A 522 5.05 -17.89 4.16
CA ASP A 522 5.58 -19.20 3.74
C ASP A 522 5.17 -19.71 2.34
N ASP A 523 4.54 -18.85 1.52
CA ASP A 523 3.88 -19.19 0.25
C ASP A 523 4.70 -18.92 -1.02
N LYS A 524 5.78 -18.15 -0.91
CA LYS A 524 6.68 -17.82 -2.02
C LYS A 524 8.11 -17.61 -1.54
N TYR A 525 8.98 -17.34 -2.49
CA TYR A 525 10.37 -16.94 -2.30
C TYR A 525 10.62 -15.58 -2.95
N TYR A 526 11.41 -14.77 -2.26
CA TYR A 526 11.98 -13.53 -2.77
C TYR A 526 13.47 -13.73 -3.02
N MET A 527 14.01 -13.08 -4.05
CA MET A 527 15.44 -12.94 -4.27
C MET A 527 15.78 -11.46 -4.47
N VAL A 528 16.72 -10.96 -3.69
CA VAL A 528 17.36 -9.65 -3.90
C VAL A 528 18.81 -9.85 -4.37
N ALA A 529 19.34 -8.92 -5.17
CA ALA A 529 20.73 -8.98 -5.64
C ALA A 529 21.32 -7.58 -5.90
N THR A 530 22.65 -7.52 -5.95
CA THR A 530 23.41 -6.34 -6.38
C THR A 530 23.36 -6.18 -7.90
N ASP A 531 23.01 -4.97 -8.36
CA ASP A 531 23.21 -4.51 -9.75
C ASP A 531 24.67 -4.05 -9.94
N LEU A 532 25.54 -4.98 -10.35
CA LEU A 532 26.95 -4.70 -10.64
C LEU A 532 27.55 -5.72 -11.63
N CYS A 533 28.13 -5.20 -12.72
CA CYS A 533 29.03 -5.92 -13.62
C CYS A 533 30.42 -5.26 -13.65
N ILE A 534 31.38 -5.79 -12.87
CA ILE A 534 32.79 -5.36 -12.90
C ILE A 534 33.41 -5.65 -14.26
N SER A 535 33.08 -6.78 -14.89
CA SER A 535 33.60 -7.17 -16.21
C SER A 535 33.05 -6.35 -17.39
N CYS A 536 31.93 -5.65 -17.23
CA CYS A 536 31.27 -4.91 -18.31
C CYS A 536 31.91 -3.54 -18.64
N GLY A 537 33.16 -3.31 -18.25
CA GLY A 537 33.93 -2.09 -18.59
C GLY A 537 33.94 -0.99 -17.51
N THR A 538 33.64 -1.33 -16.26
CA THR A 538 33.80 -0.44 -15.11
C THR A 538 35.07 -0.80 -14.29
N SER A 539 35.21 -0.26 -13.08
CA SER A 539 36.26 -0.63 -12.14
C SER A 539 35.79 -0.54 -10.70
N TRP A 540 36.44 -1.26 -9.78
CA TRP A 540 36.15 -1.18 -8.33
C TRP A 540 36.16 0.24 -7.75
N GLY A 541 36.97 1.16 -8.31
CA GLY A 541 36.97 2.57 -7.88
C GLY A 541 35.75 3.34 -8.38
N ALA A 542 35.46 3.24 -9.69
CA ALA A 542 34.30 3.87 -10.30
C ALA A 542 32.98 3.35 -9.68
N SER A 543 32.85 2.04 -9.52
CA SER A 543 31.66 1.40 -8.96
C SER A 543 31.43 1.65 -7.46
N GLN A 544 32.40 2.24 -6.75
CA GLN A 544 32.25 2.71 -5.35
C GLN A 544 31.93 4.20 -5.24
N SER A 545 31.94 4.94 -6.36
CA SER A 545 31.70 6.38 -6.39
C SER A 545 30.47 6.73 -7.24
N ALA A 546 30.28 6.07 -8.37
CA ALA A 546 29.16 6.22 -9.29
C ALA A 546 28.65 4.84 -9.76
N GLY A 547 28.52 3.90 -8.80
CA GLY A 547 27.88 2.61 -9.02
C GLY A 547 26.35 2.71 -9.00
N SER A 548 25.68 1.57 -9.05
CA SER A 548 24.20 1.54 -9.03
C SER A 548 23.65 1.95 -7.66
N LEU A 549 22.54 2.71 -7.68
CA LEU A 549 21.75 3.08 -6.50
C LEU A 549 20.55 2.13 -6.28
N LYS A 550 20.55 1.01 -6.98
CA LYS A 550 19.45 0.05 -7.09
C LYS A 550 19.75 -1.26 -6.37
N ILE A 551 18.69 -1.96 -5.99
CA ILE A 551 18.68 -3.41 -5.78
C ILE A 551 17.86 -4.07 -6.90
N GLU A 552 18.29 -5.25 -7.32
CA GLU A 552 17.52 -6.11 -8.22
C GLU A 552 16.63 -7.03 -7.39
N VAL A 553 15.37 -7.23 -7.76
CA VAL A 553 14.41 -8.00 -6.93
C VAL A 553 13.43 -8.84 -7.77
N TRP A 554 13.26 -10.11 -7.39
CA TRP A 554 12.32 -11.06 -8.00
C TRP A 554 11.51 -11.82 -6.95
N GLU A 555 10.34 -12.32 -7.36
CA GLU A 555 9.51 -13.28 -6.62
C GLU A 555 9.27 -14.56 -7.43
N SER A 556 9.13 -15.70 -6.74
CA SER A 556 8.86 -17.04 -7.32
C SER A 556 8.11 -17.93 -6.33
N THR A 557 7.24 -18.82 -6.81
CA THR A 557 6.57 -19.84 -5.98
C THR A 557 7.17 -21.25 -6.13
N ASP A 558 8.16 -21.43 -7.02
CA ASP A 558 8.76 -22.74 -7.33
C ASP A 558 10.29 -22.74 -7.47
N LEU A 559 10.93 -21.56 -7.32
CA LEU A 559 12.37 -21.30 -7.54
C LEU A 559 12.88 -21.60 -8.96
N VAL A 560 12.02 -21.99 -9.89
CA VAL A 560 12.32 -22.23 -11.31
C VAL A 560 11.93 -21.01 -12.14
N HIS A 561 10.72 -20.49 -11.91
CA HIS A 561 10.15 -19.35 -12.62
C HIS A 561 10.21 -18.09 -11.75
N TRP A 562 10.93 -17.06 -12.22
CA TRP A 562 11.16 -15.82 -11.49
C TRP A 562 10.53 -14.63 -12.21
N SER A 563 9.81 -13.78 -11.47
CA SER A 563 9.23 -12.52 -11.97
C SER A 563 9.80 -11.34 -11.21
N ARG A 564 10.23 -10.27 -11.91
CA ARG A 564 10.66 -9.03 -11.25
C ARG A 564 9.51 -8.40 -10.48
N THR A 565 9.71 -8.04 -9.22
CA THR A 565 8.60 -7.58 -8.36
C THR A 565 7.95 -6.30 -8.86
N ASN A 566 8.74 -5.38 -9.43
CA ASN A 566 8.29 -4.12 -10.04
C ASN A 566 7.68 -4.26 -11.45
N GLY A 567 7.71 -5.45 -12.06
CA GLY A 567 7.12 -5.71 -13.37
C GLY A 567 7.85 -5.10 -14.59
N VAL A 568 9.06 -4.57 -14.43
CA VAL A 568 9.85 -3.94 -15.51
C VAL A 568 11.30 -4.43 -15.48
N ASP A 569 11.99 -4.57 -16.62
CA ASP A 569 13.39 -5.03 -16.66
C ASP A 569 14.39 -3.91 -16.28
N THR A 570 14.35 -3.50 -15.01
CA THR A 570 15.30 -2.59 -14.34
C THR A 570 15.21 -2.77 -12.82
N GLY A 571 16.29 -2.51 -12.09
CA GLY A 571 16.31 -2.54 -10.63
C GLY A 571 15.60 -1.36 -9.97
N ILE A 572 15.30 -1.52 -8.67
CA ILE A 572 14.56 -0.56 -7.84
C ILE A 572 15.55 0.33 -7.09
N THR A 573 15.50 1.65 -7.33
CA THR A 573 16.34 2.63 -6.62
C THR A 573 15.91 2.72 -5.16
N VAL A 574 16.78 2.29 -4.24
CA VAL A 574 16.55 2.35 -2.77
C VAL A 574 17.53 3.28 -2.06
N ASN A 575 18.53 3.80 -2.77
CA ASN A 575 19.61 4.62 -2.20
C ASN A 575 19.62 6.05 -2.78
N ARG A 576 20.25 6.98 -2.05
CA ARG A 576 20.18 8.43 -2.30
C ARG A 576 21.22 8.92 -3.33
N PRO A 577 21.02 10.04 -4.04
CA PRO A 577 21.99 10.57 -5.02
C PRO A 577 23.39 10.89 -4.45
N GLU A 578 23.51 11.14 -3.15
CA GLU A 578 24.80 11.33 -2.46
C GLU A 578 25.52 10.00 -2.13
N ALA A 579 24.92 8.84 -2.41
CA ALA A 579 25.56 7.55 -2.20
C ALA A 579 26.45 7.14 -3.39
N GLY A 580 27.43 6.28 -3.12
CA GLY A 580 28.36 5.78 -4.14
C GLY A 580 27.93 4.49 -4.84
N MET A 581 27.16 3.63 -4.15
CA MET A 581 26.72 2.31 -4.63
C MET A 581 25.68 1.67 -3.70
N THR A 582 25.11 0.53 -4.08
CA THR A 582 24.15 -0.28 -3.28
C THR A 582 24.46 -1.75 -3.46
N TRP A 583 25.20 -2.36 -2.52
CA TRP A 583 25.82 -3.68 -2.67
C TRP A 583 25.47 -4.65 -1.53
N ALA A 584 25.55 -5.95 -1.80
CA ALA A 584 25.22 -7.05 -0.88
C ALA A 584 23.91 -6.79 -0.10
N PRO A 585 22.76 -6.69 -0.79
CA PRO A 585 21.47 -6.54 -0.13
C PRO A 585 21.01 -7.88 0.45
N GLU A 586 20.68 -7.90 1.74
CA GLU A 586 19.90 -8.99 2.36
C GLU A 586 18.60 -8.46 2.96
N ALA A 587 17.70 -9.36 3.39
CA ALA A 587 16.42 -9.01 3.97
C ALA A 587 16.06 -9.90 5.17
N TYR A 588 15.56 -9.30 6.25
CA TYR A 588 15.06 -10.05 7.41
C TYR A 588 13.72 -9.49 7.91
N TRP A 589 12.77 -10.36 8.26
CA TRP A 589 11.45 -9.94 8.75
C TRP A 589 11.51 -9.47 10.21
N ASP A 590 10.86 -8.32 10.51
CA ASP A 590 10.67 -7.85 11.88
C ASP A 590 9.19 -7.86 12.28
N ASP A 591 8.89 -8.62 13.33
CA ASP A 591 7.52 -8.83 13.82
C ASP A 591 6.86 -7.56 14.39
N ALA A 592 7.65 -6.59 14.86
CA ALA A 592 7.14 -5.34 15.43
C ALA A 592 6.89 -4.27 14.35
N LEU A 593 7.69 -4.26 13.28
CA LEU A 593 7.48 -3.43 12.10
C LEU A 593 6.46 -4.03 11.11
N GLN A 594 6.15 -5.33 11.23
CA GLN A 594 5.30 -6.08 10.32
C GLN A 594 5.74 -5.92 8.85
N SER A 595 7.07 -5.92 8.67
CA SER A 595 7.78 -5.52 7.45
C SER A 595 9.14 -6.23 7.36
N TYR A 596 9.66 -6.42 6.15
CA TYR A 596 11.04 -6.82 5.92
C TYR A 596 11.96 -5.60 6.08
N VAL A 597 13.03 -5.75 6.87
CA VAL A 597 14.17 -4.83 6.92
C VAL A 597 15.16 -5.30 5.87
N VAL A 598 15.33 -4.54 4.80
CA VAL A 598 16.33 -4.78 3.76
C VAL A 598 17.55 -3.92 4.07
N PHE A 599 18.74 -4.53 4.12
CA PHE A 599 19.98 -3.85 4.50
C PHE A 599 21.09 -4.13 3.50
N PHE A 600 21.91 -3.12 3.23
CA PHE A 600 22.89 -3.12 2.14
C PHE A 600 24.09 -2.21 2.43
N SER A 601 25.19 -2.47 1.73
CA SER A 601 26.47 -1.75 1.84
C SER A 601 26.54 -0.56 0.87
N SER A 602 27.00 0.60 1.35
CA SER A 602 27.12 1.83 0.55
C SER A 602 28.18 2.78 1.13
N ARG A 603 28.86 3.54 0.27
CA ARG A 603 29.55 4.80 0.64
C ARG A 603 28.55 5.96 0.63
N LEU A 604 28.84 7.02 1.38
CA LEU A 604 28.02 8.24 1.44
C LEU A 604 28.91 9.48 1.36
N TYR A 605 28.67 10.29 0.33
CA TYR A 605 29.32 11.57 0.08
C TYR A 605 28.52 12.71 0.74
N GLY A 606 29.14 13.89 0.84
CA GLY A 606 28.52 15.09 1.40
C GLY A 606 27.71 15.92 0.39
N ASN A 607 27.70 15.53 -0.89
CA ASN A 607 26.93 16.17 -1.96
C ASN A 607 26.81 15.24 -3.18
N THR A 608 25.88 15.56 -4.09
CA THR A 608 25.56 14.81 -5.31
C THR A 608 26.58 14.95 -6.45
N ALA A 609 27.58 15.83 -6.30
CA ALA A 609 28.74 15.90 -7.19
C ALA A 609 29.95 15.08 -6.65
N HIS A 610 29.75 14.34 -5.55
CA HIS A 610 30.71 13.43 -4.92
C HIS A 610 32.09 14.06 -4.64
N SER A 611 32.13 15.38 -4.41
CA SER A 611 33.36 16.17 -4.46
C SER A 611 34.21 16.16 -3.17
N ASN A 612 33.76 15.49 -2.11
CA ASN A 612 34.50 15.35 -0.85
C ASN A 612 35.22 14.00 -0.78
N THR A 613 36.53 14.02 -0.51
CA THR A 613 37.39 12.83 -0.40
C THR A 613 37.46 12.23 1.00
N ASP A 614 37.06 12.99 2.02
CA ASP A 614 37.42 12.69 3.40
C ASP A 614 36.53 11.60 4.00
N LYS A 615 37.18 10.52 4.46
CA LYS A 615 36.58 9.36 5.12
C LYS A 615 35.47 8.64 4.33
N LEU A 616 35.76 8.31 3.07
CA LEU A 616 34.90 7.50 2.21
C LEU A 616 35.03 5.98 2.49
N TYR A 617 34.59 5.53 3.66
CA TYR A 617 34.43 4.12 4.00
C TYR A 617 33.01 3.61 3.70
N SER A 618 32.88 2.30 3.51
CA SER A 618 31.56 1.64 3.35
C SER A 618 30.83 1.52 4.67
N ARG A 619 29.52 1.72 4.65
CA ARG A 619 28.60 1.63 5.79
C ARG A 619 27.45 0.72 5.41
N VAL A 620 26.78 0.13 6.40
CA VAL A 620 25.56 -0.64 6.14
C VAL A 620 24.35 0.23 6.45
N PHE A 621 23.45 0.37 5.48
CA PHE A 621 22.20 1.12 5.55
C PHE A 621 21.01 0.15 5.57
N SER A 622 19.82 0.66 5.88
CA SER A 622 18.58 -0.11 5.79
C SER A 622 17.36 0.68 5.31
N VAL A 623 16.44 -0.06 4.68
CA VAL A 623 15.10 0.38 4.26
C VAL A 623 14.07 -0.66 4.70
N LEU A 624 12.81 -0.25 4.85
CA LEU A 624 11.69 -1.15 5.13
C LEU A 624 10.87 -1.38 3.85
N THR A 625 10.39 -2.61 3.66
CA THR A 625 9.40 -2.97 2.64
C THR A 625 8.41 -3.99 3.21
N ARG A 626 7.22 -4.08 2.60
CA ARG A 626 6.24 -5.14 2.89
C ARG A 626 5.95 -6.05 1.70
N ASP A 627 6.21 -5.57 0.49
CA ASP A 627 5.83 -6.21 -0.78
C ASP A 627 7.00 -6.40 -1.74
N PHE A 628 8.21 -5.97 -1.36
CA PHE A 628 9.43 -5.89 -2.19
C PHE A 628 9.26 -5.06 -3.47
N LYS A 629 8.32 -4.11 -3.48
CA LYS A 629 8.04 -3.18 -4.60
C LYS A 629 8.11 -1.73 -4.13
N THR A 630 7.61 -1.47 -2.93
CA THR A 630 7.67 -0.19 -2.22
C THR A 630 8.73 -0.22 -1.13
N PHE A 631 9.48 0.87 -0.96
CA PHE A 631 10.57 0.95 0.01
C PHE A 631 10.58 2.32 0.70
N THR A 632 10.92 2.36 1.99
CA THR A 632 11.14 3.63 2.70
C THR A 632 12.34 4.37 2.12
N TYR A 633 12.23 5.68 1.93
CA TYR A 633 13.29 6.52 1.39
C TYR A 633 13.36 7.87 2.12
N PRO A 634 14.56 8.46 2.37
CA PRO A 634 15.89 7.89 2.10
C PRO A 634 16.27 6.78 3.09
N PRO A 635 17.29 5.96 2.79
CA PRO A 635 17.71 4.87 3.67
C PRO A 635 18.31 5.36 4.99
N ASN A 636 18.05 4.62 6.07
CA ASN A 636 18.59 4.87 7.41
C ASN A 636 20.01 4.32 7.54
N SER A 637 20.86 4.99 8.31
CA SER A 637 22.19 4.45 8.66
C SER A 637 22.04 3.41 9.76
N TRP A 638 22.51 2.17 9.52
CA TRP A 638 22.35 1.04 10.44
C TRP A 638 23.68 0.65 11.11
N GLN A 639 24.78 0.69 10.36
CA GLN A 639 26.14 0.45 10.86
C GLN A 639 27.11 1.51 10.34
N ASP A 640 27.58 2.37 11.24
CA ASP A 640 28.38 3.56 10.93
C ASP A 640 29.32 3.88 12.10
N THR A 641 30.33 3.02 12.29
CA THR A 641 31.30 3.09 13.41
C THR A 641 32.51 3.98 13.15
N GLY A 642 32.58 4.60 11.97
CA GLY A 642 33.76 5.33 11.50
C GLY A 642 34.75 4.49 10.67
N PHE A 643 34.45 3.21 10.44
CA PHE A 643 35.28 2.23 9.73
C PHE A 643 34.47 1.46 8.68
N ALA A 644 35.13 0.96 7.64
CA ALA A 644 34.50 0.23 6.54
C ALA A 644 33.88 -1.11 6.97
N ARG A 645 32.54 -1.17 6.94
CA ARG A 645 31.74 -2.38 7.12
C ARG A 645 30.98 -2.70 5.83
N ILE A 646 30.96 -3.97 5.45
CA ILE A 646 30.17 -4.52 4.33
C ILE A 646 29.52 -5.85 4.77
N ASP A 647 28.84 -6.53 3.85
CA ASP A 647 28.35 -7.91 3.93
C ASP A 647 27.88 -8.33 5.33
N SER A 648 26.61 -8.04 5.64
CA SER A 648 25.96 -8.44 6.88
C SER A 648 24.93 -9.52 6.61
N THR A 649 24.85 -10.53 7.46
CA THR A 649 23.74 -11.48 7.53
C THR A 649 23.12 -11.53 8.92
N VAL A 650 21.84 -11.90 9.03
CA VAL A 650 21.03 -11.81 10.26
C VAL A 650 20.29 -13.11 10.56
N THR A 651 20.29 -13.52 11.85
CA THR A 651 19.39 -14.57 12.35
C THR A 651 18.82 -14.21 13.72
N LYS A 652 17.61 -14.69 14.04
CA LYS A 652 16.90 -14.43 15.30
C LYS A 652 16.86 -15.71 16.14
N ILE A 653 17.47 -15.67 17.32
CA ILE A 653 17.51 -16.80 18.26
C ILE A 653 16.78 -16.39 19.53
N GLY A 654 15.58 -16.94 19.73
CA GLY A 654 14.65 -16.50 20.76
C GLY A 654 14.15 -15.07 20.48
N ASP A 655 14.34 -14.17 21.42
CA ASP A 655 13.96 -12.76 21.37
C ASP A 655 15.11 -11.83 20.88
N THR A 656 16.23 -12.41 20.42
CA THR A 656 17.47 -11.68 20.16
C THR A 656 17.94 -11.91 18.72
N TYR A 657 18.18 -10.83 18.00
CA TYR A 657 18.83 -10.82 16.70
C TYR A 657 20.34 -10.91 16.86
N TYR A 658 20.98 -11.70 16.00
CA TYR A 658 22.42 -11.86 15.88
C TYR A 658 22.79 -11.53 14.44
N ARG A 659 23.87 -10.78 14.23
CA ARG A 659 24.39 -10.48 12.89
C ARG A 659 25.87 -10.79 12.78
N PHE A 660 26.24 -11.33 11.63
CA PHE A 660 27.62 -11.57 11.25
C PHE A 660 27.95 -10.56 10.15
N THR A 661 28.98 -9.76 10.35
CA THR A 661 29.32 -8.63 9.45
C THR A 661 30.80 -8.67 9.09
N LYS A 662 31.14 -8.31 7.85
CA LYS A 662 32.53 -8.16 7.37
C LYS A 662 33.12 -6.80 7.77
N ASN A 663 34.27 -6.80 8.44
CA ASN A 663 35.15 -5.62 8.49
C ASN A 663 36.08 -5.60 7.27
N GLU A 664 36.11 -4.46 6.58
CA GLU A 664 36.92 -4.23 5.38
C GLU A 664 38.12 -3.29 5.65
N GLU A 665 38.03 -2.45 6.69
CA GLU A 665 39.04 -1.44 7.10
C GLU A 665 40.37 -2.06 7.62
N SER A 666 40.44 -3.38 7.70
CA SER A 666 41.66 -4.13 7.99
C SER A 666 42.29 -3.74 9.34
N ASN A 667 43.52 -3.21 9.35
CA ASN A 667 44.23 -2.80 10.57
C ASN A 667 44.07 -1.31 10.90
N ALA A 668 43.33 -0.54 10.09
CA ALA A 668 42.99 0.86 10.39
C ALA A 668 41.70 0.98 11.22
N ALA A 669 40.88 -0.07 11.24
CA ALA A 669 39.87 -0.28 12.28
C ALA A 669 40.52 -0.26 13.67
N GLY A 670 39.84 0.38 14.63
CA GLY A 670 40.30 0.45 16.03
C GLY A 670 40.41 -0.94 16.68
N THR A 671 41.04 -1.04 17.85
CA THR A 671 41.40 -2.32 18.51
C THR A 671 40.26 -3.32 18.74
N LEU A 672 38.99 -2.89 18.65
CA LEU A 672 37.81 -3.75 18.76
C LEU A 672 37.34 -4.31 17.41
N GLU A 673 37.55 -3.59 16.32
CA GLU A 673 37.17 -3.96 14.95
C GLU A 673 38.38 -4.41 14.11
N ALA A 674 39.59 -4.40 14.68
CA ALA A 674 40.86 -4.69 14.00
C ALA A 674 40.95 -6.12 13.42
N GLY A 675 41.29 -6.20 12.14
CA GLY A 675 41.39 -7.44 11.37
C GLY A 675 40.33 -7.50 10.26
N LYS A 676 40.74 -7.87 9.04
CA LYS A 676 39.90 -7.81 7.83
C LYS A 676 38.90 -8.98 7.70
N ASP A 677 38.18 -9.32 8.77
CA ASP A 677 37.46 -10.58 8.93
C ASP A 677 36.04 -10.35 9.48
N ILE A 678 35.27 -11.42 9.61
CA ILE A 678 33.93 -11.41 10.18
C ILE A 678 33.97 -11.19 11.69
N PHE A 679 32.99 -10.42 12.18
CA PHE A 679 32.66 -10.24 13.59
C PHE A 679 31.17 -10.52 13.84
N LEU A 680 30.80 -10.82 15.09
CA LEU A 680 29.44 -11.13 15.54
C LEU A 680 28.96 -10.06 16.52
N GLU A 681 27.77 -9.52 16.27
CA GLU A 681 27.07 -8.57 17.14
C GLU A 681 25.64 -9.07 17.44
N LYS A 682 25.03 -8.61 18.55
CA LYS A 682 23.64 -8.96 18.92
C LYS A 682 22.80 -7.76 19.40
N SER A 683 21.49 -7.78 19.15
CA SER A 683 20.53 -6.78 19.59
C SER A 683 19.13 -7.37 19.82
N LYS A 684 18.28 -6.70 20.62
CA LYS A 684 16.85 -6.97 20.75
C LYS A 684 16.02 -6.24 19.69
N VAL A 685 16.60 -5.24 19.02
CA VAL A 685 15.91 -4.38 18.05
C VAL A 685 16.68 -4.41 16.73
N LEU A 686 16.14 -5.11 15.73
CA LEU A 686 16.83 -5.33 14.45
C LEU A 686 17.31 -4.02 13.81
N THR A 687 16.48 -2.99 13.84
CA THR A 687 16.77 -1.67 13.23
C THR A 687 17.58 -0.72 14.12
N ALA A 688 18.09 -1.15 15.28
CA ALA A 688 18.90 -0.28 16.14
C ALA A 688 20.19 0.19 15.42
N PRO A 689 20.52 1.49 15.45
CA PRO A 689 21.71 2.03 14.80
C PRO A 689 22.98 1.70 15.61
N THR A 690 24.11 1.54 14.92
CA THR A 690 25.40 1.18 15.54
C THR A 690 26.46 2.21 15.20
N THR A 691 26.86 3.02 16.17
CA THR A 691 27.79 4.16 16.00
C THR A 691 29.19 3.93 16.56
N SER A 692 29.42 2.80 17.24
CA SER A 692 30.74 2.28 17.61
C SER A 692 30.62 0.81 18.04
N SER A 693 31.64 -0.02 17.79
CA SER A 693 31.69 -1.35 18.40
C SER A 693 31.88 -1.25 19.92
N ASN A 694 31.11 -2.02 20.68
CA ASN A 694 31.18 -2.03 22.14
C ASN A 694 30.85 -3.41 22.72
N TRP A 695 31.80 -4.04 23.40
CA TRP A 695 31.60 -5.30 24.14
C TRP A 695 30.55 -5.18 25.25
N SER A 696 30.38 -3.99 25.80
CA SER A 696 29.42 -3.65 26.86
C SER A 696 28.27 -2.78 26.34
N GLY A 697 27.97 -2.84 25.04
CA GLY A 697 26.77 -2.23 24.47
C GLY A 697 25.51 -2.89 25.04
N ASP A 698 24.47 -2.10 25.32
CA ASP A 698 23.17 -2.62 25.77
C ASP A 698 22.37 -3.11 24.56
N PRO A 699 22.06 -4.42 24.44
CA PRO A 699 21.32 -4.97 23.31
C PRO A 699 19.91 -4.38 23.13
N SER A 700 19.34 -3.69 24.12
CA SER A 700 18.04 -3.01 24.00
C SER A 700 18.10 -1.63 23.33
N THR A 701 19.30 -1.04 23.23
CA THR A 701 19.50 0.32 22.66
C THR A 701 20.45 0.36 21.46
N THR A 702 21.30 -0.65 21.30
CA THR A 702 22.31 -0.74 20.23
C THR A 702 22.59 -2.21 19.88
N TRP A 703 23.62 -2.45 19.08
CA TRP A 703 24.21 -3.77 18.85
C TRP A 703 25.44 -3.96 19.74
N GLN A 704 25.42 -5.01 20.56
CA GLN A 704 26.54 -5.41 21.42
C GLN A 704 27.53 -6.27 20.64
N LEU A 705 28.83 -6.01 20.75
CA LEU A 705 29.89 -6.86 20.17
C LEU A 705 30.05 -8.16 20.97
N VAL A 706 30.12 -9.30 20.28
CA VAL A 706 30.13 -10.65 20.86
C VAL A 706 31.32 -11.49 20.39
N ASP A 707 31.77 -11.32 19.14
CA ASP A 707 32.95 -12.03 18.61
C ASP A 707 33.65 -11.22 17.50
N THR A 708 34.93 -11.49 17.24
CA THR A 708 35.76 -10.80 16.24
C THR A 708 36.86 -11.71 15.70
N ASN A 709 37.26 -11.50 14.43
CA ASN A 709 38.27 -12.31 13.74
C ASN A 709 37.88 -13.80 13.71
N MET A 710 36.64 -14.06 13.30
CA MET A 710 35.98 -15.35 13.50
C MET A 710 36.45 -16.48 12.58
N THR A 711 37.08 -16.16 11.44
CA THR A 711 37.36 -17.14 10.39
C THR A 711 38.86 -17.35 10.19
N THR A 712 39.64 -16.27 10.11
CA THR A 712 41.08 -16.28 9.81
C THR A 712 41.88 -17.25 10.69
N PRO A 713 41.62 -17.38 12.03
CA PRO A 713 42.31 -18.36 12.88
C PRO A 713 42.00 -19.83 12.58
N LYS A 714 40.99 -20.11 11.75
CA LYS A 714 40.51 -21.47 11.40
C LYS A 714 40.68 -21.78 9.90
N THR A 715 40.67 -20.77 9.04
CA THR A 715 40.79 -20.87 7.57
C THR A 715 42.16 -20.48 7.02
N SER A 716 42.99 -19.79 7.81
CA SER A 716 44.22 -19.09 7.40
C SER A 716 44.02 -17.97 6.35
N GLN A 717 42.78 -17.57 6.07
CA GLN A 717 42.44 -16.48 5.14
C GLN A 717 41.20 -15.72 5.64
N ALA A 718 41.17 -14.41 5.43
CA ALA A 718 40.06 -13.55 5.78
C ALA A 718 38.77 -13.94 5.05
N GLY A 719 37.72 -14.31 5.79
CA GLY A 719 36.39 -14.56 5.25
C GLY A 719 35.69 -13.28 4.80
N GLU A 720 34.85 -13.40 3.78
CA GLU A 720 33.97 -12.37 3.20
C GLU A 720 32.57 -13.00 3.02
N GLY A 721 31.52 -12.23 2.67
CA GLY A 721 30.17 -12.80 2.44
C GLY A 721 29.70 -13.79 3.50
N PRO A 722 29.52 -13.38 4.78
CA PRO A 722 28.98 -14.24 5.81
C PRO A 722 27.51 -14.54 5.52
N GLU A 723 27.10 -15.80 5.66
CA GLU A 723 25.73 -16.28 5.48
C GLU A 723 25.40 -17.28 6.60
N ILE A 724 24.16 -17.32 7.08
CA ILE A 724 23.73 -18.23 8.16
C ILE A 724 22.30 -18.76 8.00
N ILE A 725 22.20 -20.08 7.83
CA ILE A 725 20.94 -20.81 7.73
C ILE A 725 20.75 -21.78 8.91
N LYS A 726 19.52 -21.85 9.43
CA LYS A 726 19.08 -22.88 10.37
C LYS A 726 18.81 -24.19 9.62
N LEU A 727 19.32 -25.31 10.12
CA LEU A 727 19.09 -26.59 9.46
C LEU A 727 17.69 -27.15 9.74
N ASN A 728 17.13 -27.83 8.74
CA ASN A 728 15.81 -28.46 8.77
C ASN A 728 15.71 -29.51 9.89
N ALA A 729 14.48 -29.76 10.36
CA ALA A 729 14.23 -30.92 11.21
C ALA A 729 14.56 -32.22 10.45
N GLY A 730 15.26 -33.15 11.11
CA GLY A 730 15.65 -34.43 10.49
C GLY A 730 16.82 -34.37 9.51
N ASP A 731 17.47 -33.22 9.32
CA ASP A 731 18.76 -33.15 8.60
C ASP A 731 19.84 -33.93 9.39
N PRO A 732 20.70 -34.76 8.76
CA PRO A 732 21.70 -35.57 9.46
C PRO A 732 22.79 -34.74 10.17
N ASN A 733 22.97 -33.48 9.78
CA ASN A 733 23.85 -32.52 10.44
C ASN A 733 23.13 -31.80 11.62
N ASN A 734 21.80 -31.94 11.75
CA ASN A 734 20.95 -31.35 12.79
C ASN A 734 20.54 -32.33 13.90
N THR A 735 21.52 -33.07 14.44
CA THR A 735 21.28 -34.10 15.47
C THR A 735 20.75 -33.55 16.80
N SER A 736 20.77 -32.24 17.02
CA SER A 736 20.25 -31.56 18.21
C SER A 736 18.88 -30.90 18.03
N GLY A 737 18.41 -30.72 16.78
CA GLY A 737 17.23 -29.88 16.46
C GLY A 737 17.48 -28.36 16.52
N ASP A 738 18.70 -27.93 16.84
CA ASP A 738 19.12 -26.53 17.02
C ASP A 738 20.38 -26.18 16.18
N ALA A 739 20.72 -26.97 15.16
CA ALA A 739 21.91 -26.75 14.34
C ALA A 739 21.74 -25.64 13.29
N TYR A 740 22.84 -24.94 13.02
CA TYR A 740 22.96 -23.92 11.98
C TYR A 740 24.23 -24.17 11.17
N ALA A 741 24.17 -23.91 9.87
CA ALA A 741 25.35 -23.78 9.03
C ALA A 741 25.67 -22.28 8.87
N PHE A 742 26.87 -21.89 9.29
CA PHE A 742 27.45 -20.58 8.99
C PHE A 742 28.46 -20.75 7.86
N LEU A 743 28.37 -19.91 6.84
CA LEU A 743 29.23 -19.94 5.66
C LEU A 743 29.94 -18.60 5.47
N VAL A 744 31.13 -18.65 4.88
CA VAL A 744 31.85 -17.48 4.36
C VAL A 744 32.52 -17.79 3.04
N ASP A 745 32.60 -16.81 2.17
CA ASP A 745 33.48 -16.82 1.01
C ASP A 745 34.95 -16.88 1.44
N ASN A 746 35.71 -17.76 0.79
CA ASN A 746 37.15 -17.90 0.98
C ASN A 746 37.85 -18.05 -0.39
N TYR A 747 37.78 -16.98 -1.19
CA TYR A 747 38.14 -17.01 -2.62
C TYR A 747 39.55 -17.53 -2.90
N GLY A 748 40.54 -17.12 -2.09
CA GLY A 748 41.93 -17.55 -2.20
C GLY A 748 42.18 -19.02 -1.83
N SER A 749 41.12 -19.74 -1.44
CA SER A 749 41.13 -21.16 -1.07
C SER A 749 40.07 -22.00 -1.82
N GLY A 750 39.39 -21.42 -2.82
CA GLY A 750 38.40 -22.13 -3.64
C GLY A 750 37.01 -22.24 -3.00
N GLY A 751 36.24 -21.15 -3.07
CA GLY A 751 34.82 -21.09 -2.69
C GLY A 751 34.56 -21.05 -1.17
N TYR A 752 33.31 -21.35 -0.78
CA TYR A 752 32.86 -21.28 0.61
C TYR A 752 33.72 -22.09 1.60
N ARG A 753 33.68 -21.66 2.87
CA ARG A 753 33.97 -22.49 4.05
C ARG A 753 32.78 -22.46 4.99
N ALA A 754 32.32 -23.65 5.37
CA ALA A 754 31.20 -23.81 6.30
C ALA A 754 31.70 -24.22 7.70
N PHE A 755 30.99 -23.72 8.71
CA PHE A 755 31.11 -24.06 10.12
C PHE A 755 29.74 -24.57 10.59
N LEU A 756 29.73 -25.66 11.37
CA LEU A 756 28.51 -26.12 12.03
C LEU A 756 28.50 -25.63 13.48
N THR A 757 27.36 -25.08 13.89
CA THR A 757 27.15 -24.53 15.24
C THR A 757 25.70 -24.80 15.68
N THR A 758 25.31 -24.33 16.86
CA THR A 758 23.90 -24.33 17.30
C THR A 758 23.43 -22.94 17.71
N GLY A 759 22.12 -22.72 17.71
CA GLY A 759 21.52 -21.48 18.21
C GLY A 759 21.91 -21.23 19.67
N SER A 760 21.89 -22.28 20.49
CA SER A 760 22.38 -22.29 21.87
C SER A 760 23.86 -21.92 22.01
N ALA A 761 24.71 -22.33 21.06
CA ALA A 761 26.12 -21.96 21.04
C ALA A 761 26.30 -20.47 20.68
N ILE A 762 25.58 -19.96 19.68
CA ILE A 762 25.61 -18.53 19.30
C ILE A 762 25.11 -17.66 20.46
N ALA A 763 23.95 -18.01 21.04
CA ALA A 763 23.30 -17.21 22.09
C ALA A 763 24.07 -17.15 23.41
N SER A 764 24.84 -18.21 23.72
CA SER A 764 25.69 -18.28 24.91
C SER A 764 27.04 -17.55 24.76
N SER A 765 27.38 -17.02 23.58
CA SER A 765 28.68 -16.37 23.37
C SER A 765 28.78 -14.98 24.03
N THR A 766 30.00 -14.70 24.50
CA THR A 766 30.37 -13.48 25.24
C THR A 766 31.81 -13.08 24.92
N GLN A 767 32.22 -11.85 25.29
CA GLN A 767 33.59 -11.36 25.13
C GLN A 767 34.68 -12.33 25.68
N THR A 768 34.38 -13.05 26.77
CA THR A 768 35.32 -13.97 27.44
C THR A 768 35.14 -15.44 27.04
N ASP A 769 34.04 -15.79 26.38
CA ASP A 769 33.77 -17.12 25.78
C ASP A 769 33.18 -16.92 24.37
N ARG A 770 34.09 -16.63 23.44
CA ARG A 770 33.79 -16.29 22.05
C ARG A 770 33.64 -17.55 21.21
N LEU A 771 32.61 -17.58 20.35
CA LEU A 771 32.28 -18.72 19.49
C LEU A 771 33.50 -19.18 18.68
N SER A 772 34.19 -18.21 18.07
CA SER A 772 35.42 -18.38 17.29
C SER A 772 36.54 -19.11 18.02
N GLN A 773 36.63 -18.96 19.35
CA GLN A 773 37.69 -19.53 20.18
C GLN A 773 37.36 -20.94 20.69
N ARG A 774 36.10 -21.36 20.63
CA ARG A 774 35.67 -22.71 21.03
C ARG A 774 36.20 -23.77 20.06
N SER A 775 36.41 -24.99 20.57
CA SER A 775 36.85 -26.14 19.77
C SER A 775 35.78 -26.68 18.82
N SER A 776 34.49 -26.45 19.13
CA SER A 776 33.37 -26.78 18.25
C SER A 776 33.30 -25.89 17.00
N TRP A 777 33.86 -24.68 17.03
CA TRP A 777 33.95 -23.80 15.87
C TRP A 777 35.09 -24.24 14.94
N ALA A 778 34.86 -25.33 14.23
CA ALA A 778 35.80 -25.94 13.29
C ALA A 778 35.27 -25.81 11.85
N VAL A 779 36.19 -25.64 10.90
CA VAL A 779 35.88 -25.65 9.46
C VAL A 779 35.47 -27.08 9.07
N ARG A 780 34.28 -27.24 8.49
CA ARG A 780 33.84 -28.52 7.92
C ARG A 780 34.74 -28.88 6.72
N ALA A 781 34.99 -30.18 6.53
CA ALA A 781 35.67 -30.68 5.34
C ALA A 781 34.99 -30.14 4.04
N PRO A 782 35.76 -29.68 3.03
CA PRO A 782 35.19 -29.20 1.77
C PRO A 782 34.40 -30.26 1.01
N GLY A 783 33.35 -29.82 0.30
CA GLY A 783 32.48 -30.68 -0.51
C GLY A 783 31.03 -30.71 -0.01
N GLY A 784 30.08 -30.88 -0.94
CA GLY A 784 28.65 -30.88 -0.65
C GLY A 784 27.94 -29.52 -0.75
N LEU A 785 28.70 -28.45 -0.96
CA LEU A 785 28.21 -27.12 -1.31
C LEU A 785 28.22 -26.92 -2.84
N PRO A 786 27.57 -25.88 -3.39
CA PRO A 786 27.60 -25.58 -4.82
C PRO A 786 29.03 -25.47 -5.38
N ALA A 787 29.19 -25.71 -6.68
CA ALA A 787 30.51 -25.74 -7.34
C ALA A 787 30.94 -24.34 -7.82
N SER A 788 32.17 -23.94 -7.44
CA SER A 788 32.75 -22.61 -7.68
C SER A 788 31.81 -21.42 -7.38
N PRO A 789 31.23 -21.34 -6.17
CA PRO A 789 30.39 -20.22 -5.78
C PRO A 789 31.25 -19.06 -5.25
N ARG A 790 30.69 -17.86 -5.38
CA ARG A 790 31.11 -16.63 -4.75
C ARG A 790 29.84 -15.87 -4.37
N HIS A 791 29.66 -15.61 -3.07
CA HIS A 791 28.55 -14.93 -2.42
C HIS A 791 27.15 -15.43 -2.80
N GLY A 792 26.30 -15.63 -1.79
CA GLY A 792 24.96 -16.15 -2.02
C GLY A 792 24.38 -16.86 -0.81
N ALA A 793 23.06 -16.97 -0.82
CA ALA A 793 22.26 -17.43 0.31
C ALA A 793 21.55 -18.76 0.05
N PHE A 794 21.01 -19.33 1.14
CA PHE A 794 20.39 -20.64 1.18
C PHE A 794 18.98 -20.57 1.78
N VAL A 795 18.05 -21.40 1.28
CA VAL A 795 16.67 -21.45 1.78
C VAL A 795 16.12 -22.87 1.82
N SER A 796 15.32 -23.18 2.85
CA SER A 796 14.62 -24.46 2.98
C SER A 796 13.46 -24.58 1.99
N VAL A 797 13.25 -25.79 1.45
CA VAL A 797 12.23 -26.06 0.42
C VAL A 797 11.45 -27.35 0.69
N PRO A 798 10.14 -27.38 0.42
CA PRO A 798 9.34 -28.60 0.46
C PRO A 798 9.68 -29.53 -0.72
N GLN A 799 9.31 -30.81 -0.61
CA GLN A 799 9.68 -31.85 -1.59
C GLN A 799 9.20 -31.52 -3.02
N THR A 800 8.06 -30.85 -3.18
CA THR A 800 7.52 -30.42 -4.48
C THR A 800 8.45 -29.44 -5.20
N VAL A 801 8.86 -28.38 -4.51
CA VAL A 801 9.81 -27.37 -5.00
C VAL A 801 11.19 -28.00 -5.23
N LEU A 802 11.64 -28.84 -4.31
CA LEU A 802 12.93 -29.53 -4.43
C LEU A 802 13.00 -30.45 -5.67
N SER A 803 11.90 -31.10 -6.05
CA SER A 803 11.80 -31.89 -7.29
C SER A 803 11.72 -30.99 -8.52
N ALA A 804 10.86 -29.95 -8.49
CA ALA A 804 10.71 -28.96 -9.57
C ALA A 804 12.06 -28.34 -9.97
N MET A 805 12.89 -27.95 -9.00
CA MET A 805 14.24 -27.44 -9.24
C MET A 805 15.19 -28.48 -9.85
N LYS A 806 15.17 -29.74 -9.39
CA LYS A 806 16.07 -30.81 -9.89
C LYS A 806 15.79 -31.18 -11.33
N ASP A 807 14.50 -31.41 -11.63
CA ASP A 807 14.05 -31.81 -12.96
C ASP A 807 13.91 -30.60 -13.91
N TRP A 808 13.99 -29.39 -13.36
CA TRP A 808 13.78 -28.09 -14.02
C TRP A 808 12.41 -28.01 -14.72
N THR A 809 11.36 -28.25 -13.94
CA THR A 809 9.95 -28.32 -14.37
C THR A 809 9.03 -27.52 -13.43
N ASN A 810 7.78 -27.31 -13.82
CA ASN A 810 6.74 -26.81 -12.92
C ASN A 810 6.56 -27.76 -11.73
N VAL A 811 6.17 -27.24 -10.57
CA VAL A 811 5.67 -28.05 -9.44
C VAL A 811 4.57 -29.01 -9.90
N GLN A 812 4.70 -30.28 -9.51
CA GLN A 812 3.75 -31.35 -9.81
C GLN A 812 2.88 -31.70 -8.59
N ALA A 813 1.68 -32.22 -8.85
CA ALA A 813 0.76 -32.68 -7.82
C ALA A 813 1.36 -33.86 -7.02
N VAL A 814 1.27 -33.81 -5.69
CA VAL A 814 1.61 -34.98 -4.86
C VAL A 814 0.47 -35.99 -4.85
N ALA A 815 0.77 -37.28 -4.72
CA ALA A 815 -0.26 -38.30 -4.51
C ALA A 815 -0.93 -38.12 -3.14
N SER A 816 -2.18 -38.55 -2.99
CA SER A 816 -2.84 -38.71 -1.69
C SER A 816 -3.28 -40.14 -1.43
N THR A 817 -3.45 -40.49 -0.16
CA THR A 817 -4.13 -41.71 0.28
C THR A 817 -5.39 -41.31 1.02
N THR A 818 -6.54 -41.85 0.59
CA THR A 818 -7.78 -41.81 1.38
C THR A 818 -7.89 -43.09 2.20
N ALA A 819 -8.24 -42.98 3.47
CA ALA A 819 -8.69 -44.07 4.34
C ALA A 819 -10.16 -43.82 4.73
N LEU A 820 -10.97 -44.88 4.84
CA LEU A 820 -12.41 -44.78 5.09
C LEU A 820 -12.85 -45.62 6.30
N GLU A 821 -13.32 -44.95 7.35
CA GLU A 821 -13.88 -45.53 8.56
C GLU A 821 -15.42 -45.44 8.51
N THR A 822 -16.14 -46.51 8.87
CA THR A 822 -17.62 -46.55 8.79
C THR A 822 -18.28 -47.15 10.02
N THR A 823 -19.30 -46.48 10.54
CA THR A 823 -20.29 -47.01 11.50
C THR A 823 -21.61 -47.25 10.76
N ALA A 824 -22.61 -47.89 11.40
CA ALA A 824 -23.92 -48.13 10.78
C ALA A 824 -24.81 -46.86 10.61
N THR A 825 -24.27 -45.67 10.93
CA THR A 825 -24.94 -44.36 10.82
C THR A 825 -24.07 -43.26 10.23
N SER A 826 -22.73 -43.36 10.28
CA SER A 826 -21.81 -42.33 9.80
C SER A 826 -20.58 -42.92 9.11
N ALA A 827 -19.95 -42.13 8.23
CA ALA A 827 -18.70 -42.46 7.57
C ALA A 827 -17.72 -41.28 7.68
N THR A 828 -16.44 -41.60 7.89
CA THR A 828 -15.34 -40.63 7.95
C THR A 828 -14.24 -41.03 6.99
N ALA A 829 -13.94 -40.14 6.04
CA ALA A 829 -12.74 -40.22 5.24
C ALA A 829 -11.61 -39.44 5.91
N THR A 830 -10.41 -40.02 5.96
CA THR A 830 -9.17 -39.31 6.29
C THR A 830 -8.30 -39.29 5.03
N VAL A 831 -7.80 -38.12 4.64
CA VAL A 831 -6.99 -37.91 3.44
C VAL A 831 -5.62 -37.38 3.83
N THR A 832 -4.57 -38.06 3.40
CA THR A 832 -3.17 -37.71 3.69
C THR A 832 -2.40 -37.53 2.39
N ALA A 833 -1.69 -36.42 2.23
CA ALA A 833 -0.78 -36.20 1.10
C ALA A 833 0.55 -36.96 1.31
N ALA A 834 1.16 -37.43 0.23
CA ALA A 834 2.37 -38.27 0.28
C ALA A 834 3.63 -37.55 0.78
N ASP A 835 3.65 -36.21 0.74
CA ASP A 835 4.70 -35.34 1.30
C ASP A 835 4.43 -34.94 2.77
N GLY A 836 3.30 -35.38 3.36
CA GLY A 836 2.87 -34.99 4.69
C GLY A 836 2.32 -33.55 4.79
N GLY A 837 2.18 -32.84 3.67
CA GLY A 837 1.61 -31.49 3.63
C GLY A 837 0.09 -31.44 3.75
N GLN A 838 -0.44 -30.22 3.81
CA GLN A 838 -1.87 -29.95 3.98
C GLN A 838 -2.73 -30.51 2.84
N VAL A 839 -4.01 -30.74 3.14
CA VAL A 839 -5.04 -31.21 2.20
C VAL A 839 -6.29 -30.36 2.38
N ALA A 840 -6.83 -29.85 1.28
CA ALA A 840 -8.06 -29.07 1.19
C ALA A 840 -8.97 -29.64 0.08
N GLY A 841 -10.14 -29.04 -0.12
CA GLY A 841 -11.13 -29.50 -1.10
C GLY A 841 -12.21 -30.39 -0.49
N THR A 842 -12.74 -31.35 -1.24
CA THR A 842 -13.89 -32.17 -0.83
C THR A 842 -13.65 -33.66 -0.89
N VAL A 843 -14.45 -34.41 -0.14
CA VAL A 843 -14.67 -35.85 -0.33
C VAL A 843 -16.12 -36.08 -0.71
N THR A 844 -16.33 -36.74 -1.83
CA THR A 844 -17.62 -37.25 -2.29
C THR A 844 -17.80 -38.71 -1.86
N PHE A 845 -18.66 -38.90 -0.87
CA PHE A 845 -19.15 -40.21 -0.43
C PHE A 845 -20.25 -40.70 -1.37
N SER A 846 -20.28 -41.99 -1.71
CA SER A 846 -21.31 -42.57 -2.59
C SER A 846 -21.62 -44.04 -2.30
N ARG A 847 -22.91 -44.41 -2.45
CA ARG A 847 -23.40 -45.79 -2.41
C ARG A 847 -24.69 -45.91 -3.21
N GLY A 848 -24.66 -46.68 -4.30
CA GLY A 848 -25.81 -46.78 -5.22
C GLY A 848 -26.11 -45.41 -5.83
N SER A 849 -27.37 -44.95 -5.70
CA SER A 849 -27.80 -43.61 -6.12
C SER A 849 -27.66 -42.53 -5.05
N TRP A 850 -27.22 -42.86 -3.83
CA TRP A 850 -26.96 -41.87 -2.79
C TRP A 850 -25.53 -41.32 -2.87
N THR A 851 -25.40 -40.00 -2.71
CA THR A 851 -24.14 -39.27 -2.69
C THR A 851 -24.18 -38.19 -1.61
N SER A 852 -23.02 -37.87 -1.02
CA SER A 852 -22.84 -36.73 -0.11
C SER A 852 -21.43 -36.17 -0.26
N THR A 853 -21.28 -34.89 -0.58
CA THR A 853 -19.98 -34.23 -0.76
C THR A 853 -19.72 -33.30 0.42
N VAL A 854 -18.57 -33.46 1.07
CA VAL A 854 -18.23 -32.78 2.34
C VAL A 854 -16.82 -32.18 2.24
N PRO A 855 -16.58 -30.93 2.70
CA PRO A 855 -15.25 -30.33 2.71
C PRO A 855 -14.28 -31.04 3.67
N VAL A 856 -13.02 -31.11 3.27
CA VAL A 856 -11.91 -31.64 4.06
C VAL A 856 -11.47 -30.59 5.07
N THR A 857 -11.67 -30.87 6.36
CA THR A 857 -11.18 -30.06 7.48
C THR A 857 -10.11 -30.84 8.23
N GLY A 858 -8.88 -30.33 8.31
CA GLY A 858 -7.78 -31.00 9.02
C GLY A 858 -7.47 -32.41 8.51
N GLY A 859 -7.56 -32.61 7.18
CA GLY A 859 -7.39 -33.93 6.55
C GLY A 859 -8.55 -34.90 6.78
N ARG A 860 -9.70 -34.48 7.33
CA ARG A 860 -10.88 -35.33 7.53
C ARG A 860 -12.15 -34.75 6.91
N ALA A 861 -13.01 -35.62 6.42
CA ALA A 861 -14.39 -35.33 6.03
C ALA A 861 -15.32 -36.39 6.63
N THR A 862 -16.47 -35.99 7.18
CA THR A 862 -17.40 -36.91 7.87
C THR A 862 -18.83 -36.63 7.41
N THR A 863 -19.62 -37.67 7.19
CA THR A 863 -21.02 -37.56 6.77
C THR A 863 -21.90 -38.63 7.41
N ASP A 864 -23.17 -38.33 7.64
CA ASP A 864 -24.16 -39.34 8.01
C ASP A 864 -24.58 -40.15 6.78
N VAL A 865 -24.69 -41.47 6.93
CA VAL A 865 -24.98 -42.39 5.84
C VAL A 865 -26.37 -43.03 6.02
N PRO A 866 -27.14 -43.23 4.92
CA PRO A 866 -28.46 -43.85 5.00
C PRO A 866 -28.40 -45.26 5.57
N ALA A 867 -29.54 -45.71 6.09
CA ALA A 867 -29.75 -47.10 6.52
C ALA A 867 -29.44 -48.13 5.40
N GLY A 868 -29.28 -49.40 5.76
CA GLY A 868 -28.88 -50.49 4.85
C GLY A 868 -27.38 -50.78 4.92
N SER A 869 -26.96 -52.00 4.60
CA SER A 869 -25.54 -52.38 4.42
C SER A 869 -25.01 -52.17 2.99
N GLY A 870 -23.74 -52.51 2.74
CA GLY A 870 -23.13 -52.59 1.40
C GLY A 870 -21.89 -51.70 1.21
N THR A 871 -21.27 -51.76 0.02
CA THR A 871 -20.04 -51.00 -0.27
C THR A 871 -20.32 -49.51 -0.35
N LEU A 872 -19.66 -48.74 0.52
CA LEU A 872 -19.55 -47.29 0.47
C LEU A 872 -18.20 -46.94 -0.18
N THR A 873 -18.21 -45.97 -1.09
CA THR A 873 -16.99 -45.34 -1.63
C THR A 873 -16.84 -43.94 -1.06
N ALA A 874 -15.62 -43.53 -0.73
CA ALA A 874 -15.24 -42.15 -0.52
C ALA A 874 -14.18 -41.77 -1.56
N HIS A 875 -14.47 -40.76 -2.38
CA HIS A 875 -13.55 -40.19 -3.36
C HIS A 875 -13.11 -38.81 -2.86
N TYR A 876 -11.81 -38.62 -2.65
CA TYR A 876 -11.22 -37.30 -2.47
C TYR A 876 -11.11 -36.62 -3.83
N ASP A 877 -11.79 -35.49 -4.00
CA ASP A 877 -12.03 -34.85 -5.31
C ASP A 877 -10.86 -33.95 -5.77
N GLY A 878 -9.88 -33.68 -4.89
CA GLY A 878 -8.79 -32.71 -5.11
C GLY A 878 -9.12 -31.29 -4.62
N TYR A 879 -8.24 -30.34 -4.90
CA TYR A 879 -8.47 -28.90 -4.68
C TYR A 879 -8.17 -28.06 -5.93
N SER A 880 -8.61 -26.80 -5.93
CA SER A 880 -8.54 -25.88 -7.08
C SER A 880 -7.13 -25.47 -7.50
N ASP A 881 -6.12 -25.69 -6.66
CA ASP A 881 -4.71 -25.48 -6.97
C ASP A 881 -4.07 -26.66 -7.73
N GLY A 882 -4.73 -27.83 -7.74
CA GLY A 882 -4.21 -29.06 -8.32
C GLY A 882 -2.98 -29.65 -7.60
N LEU A 883 -2.58 -29.15 -6.42
CA LEU A 883 -1.33 -29.55 -5.77
C LEU A 883 -1.39 -30.93 -5.09
N VAL A 884 -2.59 -31.46 -4.85
CA VAL A 884 -2.82 -32.82 -4.31
C VAL A 884 -3.73 -33.60 -5.25
N SER A 885 -3.24 -34.74 -5.76
CA SER A 885 -3.98 -35.62 -6.65
C SER A 885 -5.20 -36.26 -5.97
N PRO A 886 -6.33 -36.44 -6.66
CA PRO A 886 -7.49 -37.22 -6.20
C PRO A 886 -7.12 -38.65 -5.78
N SER A 887 -7.85 -39.20 -4.81
CA SER A 887 -7.71 -40.61 -4.38
C SER A 887 -9.05 -41.19 -3.91
N SER A 888 -9.15 -42.50 -3.72
CA SER A 888 -10.40 -43.16 -3.32
C SER A 888 -10.18 -44.31 -2.35
N ALA A 889 -11.16 -44.55 -1.48
CA ALA A 889 -11.24 -45.73 -0.63
C ALA A 889 -12.66 -46.33 -0.63
N THR A 890 -12.76 -47.63 -0.37
CA THR A 890 -14.03 -48.34 -0.22
C THR A 890 -14.08 -49.10 1.10
N ALA A 891 -15.26 -49.11 1.73
CA ALA A 891 -15.51 -49.82 2.98
C ALA A 891 -16.90 -50.46 2.93
N THR A 892 -17.09 -51.57 3.66
CA THR A 892 -18.41 -52.20 3.80
C THR A 892 -19.15 -51.56 4.97
N LEU A 893 -20.24 -50.86 4.68
CA LEU A 893 -21.12 -50.28 5.69
C LEU A 893 -21.81 -51.41 6.48
N PRO A 894 -21.61 -51.53 7.80
CA PRO A 894 -22.25 -52.57 8.60
C PRO A 894 -23.75 -52.31 8.76
N LYS A 895 -24.51 -53.37 9.05
CA LYS A 895 -25.92 -53.26 9.45
C LYS A 895 -26.04 -52.62 10.83
N ARG A 896 -27.25 -52.15 11.15
CA ARG A 896 -27.58 -51.56 12.45
C ARG A 896 -27.90 -52.68 13.45
N SER A 897 -27.33 -52.60 14.64
CA SER A 897 -27.72 -53.51 15.72
C SER A 897 -29.14 -53.22 16.21
N GLN A 898 -29.80 -54.24 16.75
CA GLN A 898 -31.14 -54.13 17.33
C GLN A 898 -31.31 -55.13 18.47
N THR A 899 -32.33 -54.90 19.30
CA THR A 899 -32.71 -55.77 20.41
C THR A 899 -34.16 -56.22 20.27
N VAL A 900 -34.47 -57.40 20.81
CA VAL A 900 -35.84 -57.88 21.00
C VAL A 900 -36.18 -57.77 22.48
N THR A 901 -37.42 -57.41 22.78
CA THR A 901 -38.00 -57.49 24.12
C THR A 901 -39.15 -58.51 24.10
N LEU A 902 -39.27 -59.27 25.20
CA LEU A 902 -40.35 -60.22 25.44
C LEU A 902 -40.81 -60.07 26.89
N ALA A 903 -42.08 -59.67 27.04
CA ALA A 903 -42.70 -59.47 28.34
C ALA A 903 -42.75 -60.79 29.15
N PRO A 904 -42.66 -60.75 30.49
CA PRO A 904 -42.89 -61.93 31.31
C PRO A 904 -44.29 -62.51 31.07
N ILE A 905 -44.37 -63.83 30.91
CA ILE A 905 -45.62 -64.57 30.77
C ILE A 905 -45.90 -65.25 32.11
N ALA A 906 -47.12 -65.11 32.64
CA ALA A 906 -47.52 -65.78 33.87
C ALA A 906 -47.79 -67.28 33.66
N ASP A 907 -47.70 -68.08 34.73
CA ASP A 907 -48.11 -69.48 34.71
C ASP A 907 -49.56 -69.64 34.24
N GLN A 908 -49.84 -70.72 33.52
CA GLN A 908 -51.10 -70.95 32.80
C GLN A 908 -51.77 -72.26 33.21
N VAL A 909 -53.04 -72.38 32.86
CA VAL A 909 -53.88 -73.55 33.13
C VAL A 909 -54.35 -74.16 31.81
N VAL A 910 -54.21 -75.48 31.65
CA VAL A 910 -54.66 -76.20 30.45
C VAL A 910 -56.17 -76.02 30.29
N GLY A 911 -56.60 -75.52 29.12
CA GLY A 911 -58.01 -75.20 28.85
C GLY A 911 -58.49 -73.83 29.37
N ALA A 912 -57.58 -72.98 29.88
CA ALA A 912 -57.84 -71.54 29.98
C ALA A 912 -57.84 -70.87 28.59
N ALA A 913 -58.28 -69.61 28.53
CA ALA A 913 -58.14 -68.79 27.32
C ALA A 913 -56.66 -68.42 27.07
N ASP A 914 -56.28 -68.33 25.80
CA ASP A 914 -54.89 -68.11 25.38
C ASP A 914 -54.32 -66.79 25.92
N ALA A 915 -53.11 -66.83 26.48
CA ALA A 915 -52.49 -65.66 27.11
C ALA A 915 -51.72 -64.80 26.08
N PRO A 916 -51.95 -63.48 25.98
CA PRO A 916 -51.33 -62.64 24.95
C PRO A 916 -49.81 -62.55 25.14
N VAL A 917 -49.05 -62.66 24.05
CA VAL A 917 -47.58 -62.56 24.07
C VAL A 917 -47.13 -61.21 23.51
N THR A 918 -46.76 -60.29 24.40
CA THR A 918 -46.20 -58.99 24.01
C THR A 918 -44.70 -59.08 23.77
N ALA A 919 -44.30 -58.96 22.50
CA ALA A 919 -42.90 -58.86 22.08
C ALA A 919 -42.72 -57.73 21.04
N SER A 920 -41.54 -57.13 21.00
CA SER A 920 -41.19 -56.08 20.04
C SER A 920 -39.69 -56.04 19.74
N ALA A 921 -39.31 -55.56 18.56
CA ALA A 921 -37.92 -55.30 18.18
C ALA A 921 -37.64 -53.79 18.12
N SER A 922 -36.44 -53.37 18.51
CA SER A 922 -36.02 -51.95 18.48
C SER A 922 -35.89 -51.36 17.07
N SER A 923 -35.87 -52.21 16.05
CA SER A 923 -35.95 -51.86 14.61
C SER A 923 -37.37 -51.58 14.12
N GLY A 924 -38.39 -51.98 14.89
CA GLY A 924 -39.78 -52.04 14.42
C GLY A 924 -40.09 -53.27 13.54
N LEU A 925 -39.12 -54.13 13.24
CA LEU A 925 -39.34 -55.32 12.42
C LEU A 925 -40.22 -56.37 13.13
N PRO A 926 -41.04 -57.16 12.39
CA PRO A 926 -41.88 -58.21 12.98
C PRO A 926 -41.06 -59.26 13.73
N VAL A 927 -41.46 -59.55 14.97
CA VAL A 927 -40.85 -60.56 15.83
C VAL A 927 -41.50 -61.92 15.58
N ALA A 928 -40.69 -62.93 15.28
CA ALA A 928 -41.12 -64.31 15.21
C ALA A 928 -41.23 -64.90 16.63
N LEU A 929 -42.37 -65.53 16.92
CA LEU A 929 -42.61 -66.26 18.17
C LEU A 929 -42.59 -67.77 17.90
N SER A 930 -41.86 -68.53 18.72
CA SER A 930 -41.89 -69.99 18.71
C SER A 930 -42.00 -70.54 20.14
N THR A 931 -42.53 -71.76 20.27
CA THR A 931 -42.70 -72.43 21.56
C THR A 931 -41.89 -73.72 21.66
N THR A 932 -41.54 -74.10 22.89
CA THR A 932 -41.01 -75.42 23.24
C THR A 932 -41.69 -75.89 24.53
N GLY A 933 -42.09 -77.16 24.58
CA GLY A 933 -42.97 -77.68 25.63
C GLY A 933 -44.42 -77.83 25.15
N PRO A 934 -45.39 -78.05 26.07
CA PRO A 934 -46.78 -78.39 25.75
C PRO A 934 -47.61 -77.12 25.48
N CYS A 935 -47.18 -76.34 24.50
CA CYS A 935 -47.76 -75.06 24.13
C CYS A 935 -47.48 -74.67 22.68
N SER A 936 -48.34 -73.84 22.12
CA SER A 936 -48.30 -73.34 20.74
C SER A 936 -48.64 -71.85 20.71
N ILE A 937 -48.29 -71.14 19.64
CA ILE A 937 -48.74 -69.76 19.42
C ILE A 937 -49.96 -69.78 18.50
N VAL A 938 -51.07 -69.20 18.95
CA VAL A 938 -52.33 -69.09 18.20
C VAL A 938 -52.74 -67.61 18.24
N ASN A 939 -52.91 -66.99 17.06
CA ASN A 939 -53.31 -65.58 16.91
C ASN A 939 -52.47 -64.55 17.72
N GLY A 940 -51.20 -64.86 18.01
CA GLY A 940 -50.32 -64.00 18.83
C GLY A 940 -50.42 -64.20 20.35
N ALA A 941 -51.28 -65.12 20.79
CA ALA A 941 -51.36 -65.59 22.18
C ALA A 941 -50.74 -66.98 22.32
N VAL A 942 -50.34 -67.37 23.53
CA VAL A 942 -49.85 -68.73 23.82
C VAL A 942 -51.02 -69.62 24.24
N HIS A 943 -51.30 -70.61 23.40
CA HIS A 943 -52.28 -71.67 23.64
C HIS A 943 -51.60 -72.87 24.27
N VAL A 944 -52.07 -73.28 25.45
CA VAL A 944 -51.48 -74.36 26.26
C VAL A 944 -52.19 -75.68 25.96
N THR A 945 -51.44 -76.68 25.49
CA THR A 945 -51.97 -77.97 25.02
C THR A 945 -51.79 -79.12 26.03
N GLY A 946 -51.04 -78.92 27.12
CA GLY A 946 -50.84 -79.93 28.16
C GLY A 946 -50.03 -79.40 29.36
N ALA A 947 -49.82 -80.24 30.38
CA ALA A 947 -49.03 -79.85 31.55
C ALA A 947 -47.52 -79.90 31.26
N GLY A 948 -46.77 -78.88 31.68
CA GLY A 948 -45.30 -78.87 31.61
C GLY A 948 -44.73 -77.46 31.67
N THR A 949 -43.41 -77.32 31.59
CA THR A 949 -42.79 -76.02 31.34
C THR A 949 -42.99 -75.66 29.87
N CYS A 950 -43.65 -74.53 29.60
CA CYS A 950 -43.67 -73.90 28.29
C CYS A 950 -42.55 -72.85 28.24
N THR A 951 -41.79 -72.81 27.16
CA THR A 951 -40.86 -71.72 26.85
C THR A 951 -41.29 -71.06 25.54
N VAL A 952 -41.57 -69.76 25.60
CA VAL A 952 -41.76 -68.91 24.42
C VAL A 952 -40.43 -68.25 24.08
N THR A 953 -40.00 -68.35 22.83
CA THR A 953 -38.84 -67.65 22.27
C THR A 953 -39.33 -66.55 21.33
N ALA A 954 -38.85 -65.33 21.54
CA ALA A 954 -39.01 -64.20 20.63
C ALA A 954 -37.69 -63.95 19.89
N ALA A 955 -37.72 -63.99 18.56
CA ALA A 955 -36.55 -63.80 17.71
C ALA A 955 -36.86 -62.81 16.57
N GLN A 956 -35.85 -62.05 16.14
CA GLN A 956 -35.93 -61.20 14.96
C GLN A 956 -34.65 -61.41 14.14
N ALA A 957 -34.78 -61.79 12.88
CA ALA A 957 -33.69 -62.35 12.05
C ALA A 957 -32.82 -61.32 11.32
N GLY A 958 -33.05 -60.03 11.55
CA GLY A 958 -32.52 -58.93 10.75
C GLY A 958 -33.37 -58.63 9.51
N ASP A 959 -32.83 -57.76 8.67
CA ASP A 959 -33.19 -57.50 7.27
C ASP A 959 -31.93 -56.96 6.55
N ASP A 960 -32.04 -56.22 5.44
CA ASP A 960 -30.86 -55.61 4.78
C ASP A 960 -30.31 -54.36 5.50
N VAL A 961 -31.03 -53.86 6.50
CA VAL A 961 -30.69 -52.69 7.32
C VAL A 961 -30.15 -53.07 8.69
N TYR A 962 -30.73 -54.10 9.32
CA TYR A 962 -30.47 -54.50 10.69
C TYR A 962 -29.90 -55.92 10.81
N ASP A 963 -28.97 -56.12 11.74
CA ASP A 963 -28.48 -57.45 12.12
C ASP A 963 -29.55 -58.25 12.89
N ALA A 964 -29.40 -59.57 12.95
CA ALA A 964 -30.28 -60.41 13.76
C ALA A 964 -30.19 -60.04 15.25
N ALA A 965 -31.34 -59.86 15.89
CA ALA A 965 -31.40 -59.55 17.32
C ALA A 965 -31.22 -60.83 18.15
N THR A 966 -30.44 -60.76 19.23
CA THR A 966 -30.30 -61.86 20.20
C THR A 966 -31.68 -62.31 20.69
N PRO A 967 -32.11 -63.57 20.46
CA PRO A 967 -33.43 -64.04 20.85
C PRO A 967 -33.64 -64.01 22.37
N VAL A 968 -34.83 -63.61 22.80
CA VAL A 968 -35.22 -63.58 24.22
C VAL A 968 -36.19 -64.71 24.51
N GLN A 969 -35.93 -65.48 25.56
CA GLN A 969 -36.79 -66.58 26.02
C GLN A 969 -37.49 -66.22 27.32
N ARG A 970 -38.76 -66.64 27.45
CA ARG A 970 -39.51 -66.63 28.71
C ARG A 970 -40.17 -67.99 28.91
N SER A 971 -39.91 -68.58 30.08
CA SER A 971 -40.54 -69.84 30.50
C SER A 971 -41.60 -69.59 31.56
N PHE A 972 -42.69 -70.35 31.49
CA PHE A 972 -43.76 -70.40 32.48
C PHE A 972 -44.26 -71.84 32.63
N VAL A 973 -44.96 -72.16 33.72
CA VAL A 973 -45.51 -73.49 33.98
C VAL A 973 -46.96 -73.56 33.52
N ALA A 974 -47.27 -74.56 32.70
CA ALA A 974 -48.62 -74.99 32.36
C ALA A 974 -49.08 -76.10 33.33
N THR A 975 -50.25 -75.93 33.94
CA THR A 975 -50.83 -76.87 34.91
C THR A 975 -52.21 -77.36 34.47
N VAL A 976 -52.53 -78.65 34.61
CA VAL A 976 -53.89 -79.15 34.37
C VAL A 976 -54.79 -78.75 35.54
N PRO A 977 -56.01 -78.23 35.31
CA PRO A 977 -56.94 -77.90 36.39
C PRO A 977 -57.38 -79.16 37.14
N LEU A 978 -57.04 -79.24 38.43
CA LEU A 978 -57.43 -80.36 39.28
C LEU A 978 -58.89 -80.15 39.74
N ALA A 979 -59.76 -81.13 39.54
CA ALA A 979 -61.18 -80.98 39.89
C ALA A 979 -61.37 -80.83 41.41
N ALA A 980 -62.12 -79.79 41.80
CA ALA A 980 -62.39 -79.44 43.18
C ALA A 980 -63.03 -80.61 43.97
N PRO A 981 -62.44 -81.04 45.10
CA PRO A 981 -62.99 -82.16 45.85
C PRO A 981 -64.33 -81.82 46.49
N THR A 982 -65.28 -82.75 46.45
CA THR A 982 -66.52 -82.57 47.22
C THR A 982 -66.21 -82.83 48.70
N VAL A 983 -66.17 -81.76 49.48
CA VAL A 983 -65.95 -81.80 50.93
C VAL A 983 -67.31 -81.80 51.64
N VAL A 984 -67.64 -82.88 52.32
CA VAL A 984 -68.80 -82.97 53.22
C VAL A 984 -68.28 -82.96 54.65
N VAL A 985 -68.62 -81.93 55.43
CA VAL A 985 -68.26 -81.85 56.85
C VAL A 985 -69.47 -82.17 57.69
N SER A 986 -69.32 -83.10 58.64
CA SER A 986 -70.37 -83.46 59.59
C SER A 986 -69.81 -83.41 61.01
N SER A 987 -70.62 -82.93 61.96
CA SER A 987 -70.28 -82.97 63.39
C SER A 987 -71.26 -83.88 64.11
N ARG A 988 -70.76 -84.71 65.03
CA ARG A 988 -71.58 -85.51 65.97
C ARG A 988 -71.00 -85.45 67.38
N CYS A 989 -71.76 -85.89 68.38
CA CYS A 989 -71.25 -86.07 69.73
C CYS A 989 -70.78 -87.51 69.93
N ALA A 990 -69.65 -87.69 70.60
CA ALA A 990 -69.17 -88.97 71.10
C ALA A 990 -68.45 -88.76 72.43
N VAL A 991 -68.85 -89.49 73.48
CA VAL A 991 -68.25 -89.46 74.83
C VAL A 991 -68.04 -88.02 75.34
N GLY A 992 -69.12 -87.23 75.37
CA GLY A 992 -69.13 -85.84 75.85
C GLY A 992 -68.37 -84.82 74.98
N LYS A 993 -67.90 -85.19 73.78
CA LYS A 993 -67.09 -84.30 72.92
C LYS A 993 -67.60 -84.23 71.48
N PRO A 994 -67.47 -83.06 70.81
CA PRO A 994 -67.84 -82.88 69.42
C PRO A 994 -66.75 -83.47 68.52
N VAL A 995 -67.14 -84.41 67.68
CA VAL A 995 -66.29 -85.08 66.69
C VAL A 995 -66.64 -84.54 65.30
N LEU A 996 -65.69 -83.84 64.69
CA LEU A 996 -65.79 -83.31 63.34
C LEU A 996 -65.25 -84.35 62.35
N THR A 997 -66.12 -84.89 61.50
CA THR A 997 -65.75 -85.81 60.42
C THR A 997 -65.76 -85.05 59.11
N VAL A 998 -64.58 -84.89 58.52
CA VAL A 998 -64.36 -84.25 57.21
C VAL A 998 -64.26 -85.35 56.17
N GLN A 999 -65.24 -85.45 55.29
CA GLN A 999 -65.23 -86.38 54.17
C GLN A 999 -64.78 -85.65 52.90
N GLY A 1000 -63.54 -85.87 52.49
CA GLY A 1000 -63.05 -85.44 51.18
C GLY A 1000 -63.36 -86.51 50.14
N THR A 1001 -64.14 -86.18 49.12
CA THR A 1001 -64.35 -87.04 47.95
C THR A 1001 -63.50 -86.57 46.80
N ASN A 1002 -62.58 -87.41 46.32
CA ASN A 1002 -61.76 -87.08 45.17
C ASN A 1002 -62.62 -87.03 43.91
N ARG A 1003 -62.70 -85.84 43.30
CA ARG A 1003 -63.38 -85.59 42.02
C ARG A 1003 -62.42 -85.47 40.84
N ALA A 1004 -61.11 -85.43 41.09
CA ALA A 1004 -60.12 -85.50 40.03
C ALA A 1004 -60.02 -86.92 39.48
N GLY A 1005 -59.74 -87.04 38.17
CA GLY A 1005 -59.53 -88.32 37.50
C GLY A 1005 -58.28 -89.07 37.98
N VAL A 1006 -57.35 -88.39 38.66
CA VAL A 1006 -56.10 -88.93 39.19
C VAL A 1006 -56.16 -89.14 40.71
N THR A 1007 -55.27 -89.96 41.24
CA THR A 1007 -55.05 -90.08 42.69
C THR A 1007 -54.51 -88.76 43.27
N VAL A 1008 -55.13 -88.26 44.33
CA VAL A 1008 -54.74 -87.03 45.02
C VAL A 1008 -54.20 -87.31 46.43
N THR A 1009 -53.38 -86.40 46.93
CA THR A 1009 -53.24 -86.15 48.37
C THR A 1009 -54.32 -85.14 48.77
N PHE A 1010 -54.98 -85.37 49.91
CA PHE A 1010 -55.82 -84.38 50.57
C PHE A 1010 -55.15 -83.80 51.80
N ASP A 1011 -54.71 -82.55 51.69
CA ASP A 1011 -54.27 -81.73 52.81
C ASP A 1011 -55.51 -81.09 53.44
N ILE A 1012 -55.99 -81.71 54.53
CA ILE A 1012 -57.21 -81.32 55.26
C ILE A 1012 -56.81 -80.44 56.44
N ALA A 1013 -57.23 -79.18 56.45
CA ALA A 1013 -56.99 -78.23 57.52
C ALA A 1013 -58.28 -77.82 58.23
N THR A 1014 -58.35 -78.07 59.54
CA THR A 1014 -59.48 -77.71 60.41
C THR A 1014 -59.01 -76.85 61.59
N PRO A 1015 -59.90 -76.11 62.27
CA PRO A 1015 -59.59 -75.43 63.53
C PRO A 1015 -59.20 -76.37 64.69
N LEU A 1016 -59.39 -77.68 64.55
CA LEU A 1016 -58.99 -78.71 65.52
C LEU A 1016 -57.65 -79.38 65.19
N GLY A 1017 -57.01 -78.99 64.08
CA GLY A 1017 -55.78 -79.58 63.55
C GLY A 1017 -55.89 -79.90 62.06
N SER A 1018 -54.75 -80.24 61.45
CA SER A 1018 -54.66 -80.68 60.06
C SER A 1018 -54.19 -82.13 59.94
N THR A 1019 -54.43 -82.76 58.79
CA THR A 1019 -53.83 -84.03 58.40
C THR A 1019 -53.79 -84.16 56.88
N SER A 1020 -52.79 -84.88 56.36
CA SER A 1020 -52.64 -85.15 54.92
C SER A 1020 -52.96 -86.62 54.63
N VAL A 1021 -54.04 -86.86 53.88
CA VAL A 1021 -54.38 -88.21 53.40
C VAL A 1021 -53.81 -88.41 52.01
N ASN A 1022 -52.67 -89.08 51.92
CA ASN A 1022 -52.04 -89.46 50.65
C ASN A 1022 -52.80 -90.60 49.97
N GLY A 1023 -52.73 -90.69 48.64
CA GLY A 1023 -53.17 -91.88 47.90
C GLY A 1023 -54.69 -92.02 47.69
N VAL A 1024 -55.46 -90.93 47.79
CA VAL A 1024 -56.91 -90.97 47.61
C VAL A 1024 -57.25 -91.12 46.12
N ALA A 1025 -57.55 -92.34 45.70
CA ALA A 1025 -57.88 -92.66 44.31
C ALA A 1025 -59.14 -91.92 43.80
N SER A 1026 -59.24 -91.75 42.48
CA SER A 1026 -60.37 -91.09 41.81
C SER A 1026 -61.73 -91.66 42.24
N GLY A 1027 -62.70 -90.76 42.45
CA GLY A 1027 -64.06 -91.09 42.88
C GLY A 1027 -64.19 -91.61 44.31
N LYS A 1028 -63.08 -91.83 45.05
CA LYS A 1028 -63.13 -92.32 46.43
C LYS A 1028 -63.31 -91.19 47.44
N THR A 1029 -64.14 -91.46 48.44
CA THR A 1029 -64.26 -90.64 49.65
C THR A 1029 -63.32 -91.20 50.71
N THR A 1030 -62.52 -90.32 51.32
CA THR A 1030 -61.82 -90.59 52.58
C THR A 1030 -62.36 -89.68 53.68
N SER A 1031 -62.23 -90.10 54.94
CA SER A 1031 -62.71 -89.34 56.10
C SER A 1031 -61.60 -89.10 57.11
N ALA A 1032 -61.23 -87.85 57.34
CA ALA A 1032 -60.44 -87.45 58.50
C ALA A 1032 -61.37 -87.10 59.67
N VAL A 1033 -61.00 -87.51 60.87
CA VAL A 1033 -61.82 -87.37 62.09
C VAL A 1033 -61.04 -86.58 63.13
N PHE A 1034 -61.60 -85.44 63.55
CA PHE A 1034 -60.98 -84.51 64.49
C PHE A 1034 -61.88 -84.37 65.73
N THR A 1035 -61.40 -84.81 66.88
CA THR A 1035 -62.14 -84.74 68.15
C THR A 1035 -61.81 -83.43 68.88
N GLY A 1036 -62.84 -82.63 69.16
CA GLY A 1036 -62.71 -81.41 69.97
C GLY A 1036 -62.21 -81.73 71.38
N ARG A 1037 -61.37 -80.86 71.96
CA ARG A 1037 -60.83 -81.07 73.31
C ARG A 1037 -61.84 -80.67 74.40
N SER A 1038 -62.66 -79.65 74.13
CA SER A 1038 -63.82 -79.15 74.87
C SER A 1038 -65.12 -79.89 74.52
N GLY A 1039 -66.17 -79.75 75.33
CA GLY A 1039 -67.53 -80.25 75.02
C GLY A 1039 -68.24 -79.43 73.91
N SER A 1040 -67.78 -78.21 73.62
CA SER A 1040 -68.31 -77.36 72.54
C SER A 1040 -67.30 -77.15 71.41
N LEU A 1041 -67.84 -76.97 70.20
CA LEU A 1041 -67.14 -76.63 68.97
C LEU A 1041 -67.94 -75.52 68.24
N SER A 1042 -67.32 -74.37 68.05
CA SER A 1042 -67.92 -73.24 67.31
C SER A 1042 -68.13 -73.56 65.83
N ALA A 1043 -69.05 -72.84 65.18
CA ALA A 1043 -69.19 -72.87 63.73
C ALA A 1043 -67.89 -72.41 63.06
N GLY A 1044 -67.58 -72.96 61.90
CA GLY A 1044 -66.34 -72.67 61.20
C GLY A 1044 -66.33 -73.25 59.80
N SER A 1045 -65.13 -73.34 59.21
CA SER A 1045 -64.92 -74.00 57.94
C SER A 1045 -63.71 -74.93 57.98
N VAL A 1046 -63.69 -75.87 57.05
CA VAL A 1046 -62.58 -76.78 56.79
C VAL A 1046 -62.12 -76.57 55.35
N THR A 1047 -60.82 -76.42 55.19
CA THR A 1047 -60.18 -76.31 53.88
C THR A 1047 -59.59 -77.67 53.53
N VAL A 1048 -59.95 -78.22 52.37
CA VAL A 1048 -59.30 -79.42 51.81
C VAL A 1048 -58.61 -79.01 50.52
N THR A 1049 -57.28 -79.10 50.49
CA THR A 1049 -56.52 -78.97 49.24
C THR A 1049 -56.26 -80.35 48.68
N ALA A 1050 -56.82 -80.62 47.50
CA ALA A 1050 -56.36 -81.69 46.63
C ALA A 1050 -55.03 -81.27 46.01
N THR A 1051 -54.00 -82.11 46.14
CA THR A 1051 -52.71 -81.93 45.46
C THR A 1051 -52.40 -83.21 44.70
N ALA A 1052 -52.03 -83.12 43.41
CA ALA A 1052 -51.65 -84.27 42.61
C ALA A 1052 -50.59 -83.90 41.57
N LYS A 1053 -49.89 -84.91 41.05
CA LYS A 1053 -49.18 -84.78 39.79
C LYS A 1053 -50.09 -85.26 38.66
N VAL A 1054 -50.48 -84.34 37.78
CA VAL A 1054 -51.10 -84.68 36.50
C VAL A 1054 -50.01 -84.52 35.44
N ASP A 1055 -49.78 -85.58 34.66
CA ASP A 1055 -48.76 -85.66 33.60
C ASP A 1055 -47.37 -85.19 34.08
N GLY A 1056 -47.02 -85.54 35.33
CA GLY A 1056 -45.75 -85.21 35.98
C GLY A 1056 -45.70 -83.86 36.71
N VAL A 1057 -46.60 -82.92 36.39
CA VAL A 1057 -46.64 -81.57 36.96
C VAL A 1057 -47.54 -81.50 38.19
N SER A 1058 -47.03 -80.89 39.25
CA SER A 1058 -47.80 -80.64 40.47
C SER A 1058 -48.90 -79.61 40.22
N THR A 1059 -50.15 -80.04 40.35
CA THR A 1059 -51.35 -79.19 40.34
C THR A 1059 -52.10 -79.34 41.66
N ARG A 1060 -52.86 -78.31 42.04
CA ARG A 1060 -53.68 -78.30 43.26
C ARG A 1060 -55.03 -77.66 43.04
N SER A 1061 -56.01 -78.06 43.84
CA SER A 1061 -57.34 -77.47 43.87
C SER A 1061 -57.89 -77.50 45.29
N THR A 1062 -58.34 -76.34 45.77
CA THR A 1062 -58.73 -76.16 47.16
C THR A 1062 -60.24 -75.97 47.25
N THR A 1063 -60.88 -76.66 48.19
CA THR A 1063 -62.31 -76.51 48.48
C THR A 1063 -62.52 -76.31 49.96
N THR A 1064 -63.32 -75.30 50.30
CA THR A 1064 -63.64 -74.92 51.67
C THR A 1064 -65.11 -75.21 51.94
N ALA A 1065 -65.38 -75.99 52.98
CA ALA A 1065 -66.74 -76.34 53.39
C ALA A 1065 -67.01 -75.86 54.83
N ALA A 1066 -68.15 -75.20 55.03
CA ALA A 1066 -68.58 -74.73 56.34
C ALA A 1066 -69.19 -75.87 57.18
N TYR A 1067 -69.14 -75.73 58.50
CA TYR A 1067 -69.86 -76.61 59.43
C TYR A 1067 -70.49 -75.78 60.58
N PRO A 1068 -71.71 -76.14 61.04
CA PRO A 1068 -72.38 -75.43 62.12
C PRO A 1068 -71.76 -75.74 63.48
N ALA A 1069 -72.00 -74.86 64.44
CA ALA A 1069 -71.61 -75.07 65.83
C ALA A 1069 -72.28 -76.32 66.41
N ARG A 1070 -71.58 -77.03 67.30
CA ARG A 1070 -72.12 -78.16 68.04
C ARG A 1070 -71.60 -78.17 69.47
N THR A 1071 -72.52 -78.23 70.42
CA THR A 1071 -72.24 -78.55 71.83
C THR A 1071 -72.66 -79.99 72.10
N CYS A 1072 -71.85 -80.66 72.90
CA CYS A 1072 -72.07 -81.99 73.45
C CYS A 1072 -71.97 -81.84 74.97
N GLY A 1073 -73.01 -82.26 75.69
CA GLY A 1073 -73.07 -82.20 77.16
C GLY A 1073 -72.10 -83.16 77.82
#